data_AF-A0A550JIN3-F1
#
_entry.id   AF-A0A550JIN3-F1
#
_cell.length_a   1.000
_cell.length_b   1.000
_cell.length_c   1.000
_cell.angle_alpha   90.00
_cell.angle_beta   90.00
_cell.angle_gamma   90.00
#
_symmetry.space_group_name_H-M   'P 1'
#
loop_
_entity.id
_entity.type
_entity.pdbx_description
1 polymer ?
#
loop_
_entity_poly.entity_id
_entity_poly.type
_entity_poly.pdbx_seq_one_letter_code
_entity_poly.pdbx_strand_id
1 'polypeptide(L)'
;MRILITTLILLSVLACPVAAATPTQLLRIDKAEETTSTRLSLDFSALPEHRLEVSGQRVDLFLSDTEAASLPAPPEDGKVLKVLLARQGRLLMVSFLLRTAPASVKVLTDPGNRRLLLHLDWGSGRAPARLAISRNPPRLASLKGGQVVKNILEGEDFSASWRRFCEEYETPLGVAAPVRYSLPPLPLLVFSPATTGAVGARLAEGVEALSSGSWIRALRLFDGVPPRELTGVDREAHALLHGETLLRLGETGRAQTVLDNFLNAFPDSALRSRALYLFGYLRALRGEPYDSGFLLGNLQETAKDAVYYRQLGLLLRAEVELATERPKAALATLDQEQLAAQLVPYGGRSRADALFDLGDTAAALEQYRALNPQIKAWGAFPQSLARLAEACYRQGDFAAAVARYAELAQVAGTPAARNLAAFGHARALIRSGRVDAGMSQLRTLAAGSEEDEAAQRARLLILDQEVLAAPAEKGFMKVLSYQQLGVTAVRRELREEAAFKHVLLAALQNVDRTTLGFLEEFIRQHRQGRFQDFSQALLNELLPQVIRQTVGRQDYFGALVLVEKYRDHLVALGTGSELLLDLGSALRSLGLLDKAADVYFFMLDAYRGEAGEEPFYAPLLEVLSAKEDHRLVIEYADRYLEHFPKGEQVQSALSHKLRALTAQKDYPAAAKILTSTELKRTPELDLLAGTVFWEVADMDRAAESLARVLTDPAVRAEHPQQLLRWAEAEFKRKRFDAALPLYRELEGVAGLADQARYRQGQILLATGRRGEALKLFTDLAEKGEAPQWRQAASGALFAETPR
;
A
#
# COMPACT_ATOMS: atom_id res chain seq x y z
N MET A 1 74.41 47.37 17.06
CA MET A 1 73.66 47.81 15.87
C MET A 1 74.18 47.17 14.57
N ARG A 2 74.45 45.85 14.59
CA ARG A 2 74.92 45.05 13.43
C ARG A 2 74.11 43.76 13.21
N ILE A 3 73.10 43.52 14.05
CA ILE A 3 72.20 42.36 13.97
C ILE A 3 70.84 42.76 13.33
N LEU A 4 70.56 44.06 13.16
CA LEU A 4 69.30 44.54 12.57
C LEU A 4 69.36 44.67 11.03
N ILE A 5 70.55 44.64 10.42
CA ILE A 5 70.72 44.85 8.98
C ILE A 5 70.81 43.52 8.22
N THR A 6 71.22 42.43 8.87
CA THR A 6 71.26 41.09 8.28
C THR A 6 69.91 40.36 8.30
N THR A 7 68.95 40.76 9.16
CA THR A 7 67.57 40.24 9.13
C THR A 7 66.67 40.94 8.12
N LEU A 8 67.01 42.16 7.67
CA LEU A 8 66.19 42.89 6.70
C LEU A 8 66.50 42.53 5.24
N ILE A 9 67.68 41.97 4.94
CA ILE A 9 68.08 41.57 3.57
C ILE A 9 67.73 40.10 3.28
N LEU A 10 67.45 39.28 4.31
CA LEU A 10 66.97 37.90 4.12
C LEU A 10 65.45 37.81 3.90
N LEU A 11 64.69 38.90 4.11
CA LEU A 11 63.24 38.95 3.87
C LEU A 11 62.85 39.47 2.47
N SER A 12 63.82 39.89 1.64
CA SER A 12 63.55 40.44 0.31
C SER A 12 63.81 39.48 -0.86
N VAL A 13 64.16 38.21 -0.61
CA VAL A 13 64.49 37.22 -1.67
C VAL A 13 63.42 36.13 -1.85
N LEU A 14 62.27 36.20 -1.16
CA LEU A 14 61.14 35.29 -1.37
C LEU A 14 59.82 36.04 -1.55
N ALA A 15 59.83 37.13 -2.32
CA ALA A 15 58.62 37.60 -2.98
C ALA A 15 58.61 37.06 -4.41
N CYS A 16 58.42 35.75 -4.56
CA CYS A 16 57.79 35.28 -5.78
C CYS A 16 56.48 36.06 -5.90
N PRO A 17 56.16 36.71 -7.04
CA PRO A 17 54.78 37.05 -7.29
C PRO A 17 54.02 35.72 -7.25
N VAL A 18 53.31 35.47 -6.15
CA VAL A 18 52.20 34.52 -6.17
C VAL A 18 51.26 35.16 -7.16
N ALA A 19 51.37 34.74 -8.42
CA ALA A 19 50.38 35.05 -9.43
C ALA A 19 49.05 34.76 -8.74
N ALA A 20 48.25 35.80 -8.53
CA ALA A 20 46.90 35.62 -8.02
C ALA A 20 46.25 34.63 -8.99
N ALA A 21 46.10 33.38 -8.54
CA ALA A 21 45.59 32.31 -9.36
C ALA A 21 44.22 32.80 -9.85
N THR A 22 44.13 33.05 -11.15
CA THR A 22 42.86 33.42 -11.77
C THR A 22 41.86 32.35 -11.37
N PRO A 23 40.72 32.73 -10.74
CA PRO A 23 39.76 31.74 -10.28
C PRO A 23 39.35 30.86 -11.46
N THR A 24 39.31 29.56 -11.20
CA THR A 24 38.86 28.58 -12.18
C THR A 24 37.44 28.92 -12.59
N GLN A 25 37.14 28.98 -13.89
CA GLN A 25 35.79 29.25 -14.37
C GLN A 25 35.12 27.96 -14.80
N LEU A 26 33.89 27.73 -14.30
CA LEU A 26 32.98 26.73 -14.85
C LEU A 26 32.39 27.29 -16.15
N LEU A 27 32.70 26.62 -17.27
CA LEU A 27 32.38 27.09 -18.61
C LEU A 27 31.08 26.49 -19.14
N ARG A 28 30.78 25.23 -18.79
CA ARG A 28 29.63 24.49 -19.32
C ARG A 28 29.26 23.32 -18.42
N ILE A 29 27.97 23.01 -18.37
CA ILE A 29 27.45 21.75 -17.82
C ILE A 29 26.65 21.06 -18.92
N ASP A 30 27.09 19.88 -19.33
CA ASP A 30 26.37 19.02 -20.27
C ASP A 30 25.81 17.79 -19.56
N LYS A 31 24.67 17.31 -20.04
CA LYS A 31 24.04 16.09 -19.55
C LYS A 31 23.91 15.10 -20.69
N ALA A 32 24.33 13.86 -20.44
CA ALA A 32 24.08 12.70 -21.31
C ALA A 32 23.37 11.63 -20.48
N GLU A 33 22.24 11.13 -20.99
CA GLU A 33 21.49 10.06 -20.33
C GLU A 33 21.75 8.72 -21.01
N GLU A 34 21.92 7.70 -20.18
CA GLU A 34 22.01 6.30 -20.55
C GLU A 34 20.95 5.50 -19.77
N THR A 35 20.72 4.26 -20.16
CA THR A 35 19.66 3.39 -19.62
C THR A 35 19.79 3.15 -18.11
N THR A 36 21.00 2.89 -17.63
CA THR A 36 21.29 2.66 -16.20
C THR A 36 22.12 3.77 -15.57
N SER A 37 22.46 4.82 -16.31
CA SER A 37 23.34 5.88 -15.82
C SER A 37 22.98 7.26 -16.35
N THR A 38 23.32 8.30 -15.61
CA THR A 38 23.29 9.69 -16.08
C THR A 38 24.68 10.26 -15.91
N ARG A 39 25.24 10.81 -16.98
CA ARG A 39 26.55 11.48 -16.96
C ARG A 39 26.37 12.98 -17.07
N LEU A 40 26.93 13.69 -16.11
CA LEU A 40 27.00 15.14 -16.09
C LEU A 40 28.46 15.55 -16.31
N SER A 41 28.72 16.27 -17.39
CA SER A 41 30.06 16.75 -17.76
C SER A 41 30.18 18.23 -17.42
N LEU A 42 31.16 18.58 -16.60
CA LEU A 42 31.45 19.96 -16.20
C LEU A 42 32.80 20.37 -16.80
N ASP A 43 32.79 21.38 -17.65
CA ASP A 43 33.98 21.90 -18.34
C ASP A 43 34.53 23.14 -17.64
N PHE A 44 35.85 23.20 -17.45
CA PHE A 44 36.50 24.28 -16.70
C PHE A 44 37.65 24.95 -17.44
N SER A 45 37.96 26.21 -17.09
CA SER A 45 39.15 26.91 -17.60
C SER A 45 40.47 26.30 -17.09
N ALA A 46 40.47 25.76 -15.87
CA ALA A 46 41.51 24.97 -15.24
C ALA A 46 40.83 23.91 -14.34
N LEU A 47 41.48 22.80 -13.98
CA LEU A 47 40.82 21.80 -13.13
C LEU A 47 40.80 22.24 -11.67
N PRO A 48 39.62 22.32 -11.03
CA PRO A 48 39.53 22.67 -9.62
C PRO A 48 39.72 21.45 -8.71
N GLU A 49 40.19 21.70 -7.49
CA GLU A 49 40.00 20.72 -6.42
C GLU A 49 38.51 20.59 -6.12
N HIS A 50 38.04 19.36 -5.93
CA HIS A 50 36.63 19.06 -5.78
C HIS A 50 36.34 18.08 -4.65
N ARG A 51 35.15 18.20 -4.08
CA ARG A 51 34.60 17.28 -3.08
C ARG A 51 33.15 16.97 -3.42
N LEU A 52 32.79 15.69 -3.35
CA LEU A 52 31.44 15.21 -3.58
C LEU A 52 30.78 14.87 -2.23
N GLU A 53 29.55 15.33 -2.03
CA GLU A 53 28.65 14.87 -0.97
C GLU A 53 27.35 14.34 -1.56
N VAL A 54 26.89 13.19 -1.10
CA VAL A 54 25.67 12.53 -1.58
C VAL A 54 24.75 12.29 -0.39
N SER A 55 23.52 12.80 -0.48
CA SER A 55 22.49 12.65 0.55
C SER A 55 21.17 12.24 -0.09
N GLY A 56 20.98 10.93 -0.28
CA GLY A 56 19.77 10.36 -0.86
C GLY A 56 19.53 10.86 -2.29
N GLN A 57 18.51 11.71 -2.47
CA GLN A 57 18.12 12.30 -3.76
C GLN A 57 18.92 13.57 -4.12
N ARG A 58 19.90 13.96 -3.32
CA ARG A 58 20.69 15.17 -3.56
C ARG A 58 22.18 14.83 -3.70
N VAL A 59 22.80 15.42 -4.72
CA VAL A 59 24.23 15.29 -5.00
C VAL A 59 24.84 16.69 -5.05
N ASP A 60 25.70 17.00 -4.08
CA ASP A 60 26.38 18.28 -3.97
C ASP A 60 27.85 18.14 -4.38
N LEU A 61 28.28 18.89 -5.39
CA LEU A 61 29.67 18.98 -5.84
C LEU A 61 30.24 20.33 -5.42
N PHE A 62 31.22 20.32 -4.52
CA PHE A 62 31.93 21.50 -4.04
C PHE A 62 33.24 21.67 -4.81
N LEU A 63 33.50 22.87 -5.32
CA LEU A 63 34.62 23.21 -6.20
C LEU A 63 35.41 24.38 -5.61
N SER A 64 36.69 24.17 -5.30
CA SER A 64 37.57 25.17 -4.69
C SER A 64 38.04 26.21 -5.70
N ASP A 65 38.14 27.47 -5.26
CA ASP A 65 38.61 28.62 -6.04
C ASP A 65 37.95 28.73 -7.43
N THR A 66 36.68 28.33 -7.51
CA THR A 66 35.92 28.24 -8.76
C THR A 66 34.79 29.28 -8.81
N GLU A 67 34.59 29.89 -9.98
CA GLU A 67 33.52 30.83 -10.27
C GLU A 67 32.66 30.32 -11.43
N ALA A 68 31.35 30.58 -11.38
CA ALA A 68 30.43 30.34 -12.48
C ALA A 68 29.82 31.67 -12.89
N ALA A 69 29.95 32.05 -14.15
CA ALA A 69 29.09 33.09 -14.74
C ALA A 69 27.66 32.51 -14.89
N SER A 70 26.68 33.35 -15.26
CA SER A 70 25.29 32.90 -15.50
C SER A 70 25.25 31.85 -16.63
N LEU A 71 25.41 30.58 -16.27
CA LEU A 71 25.31 29.46 -17.19
C LEU A 71 23.84 29.09 -17.39
N PRO A 72 23.41 28.74 -18.60
CA PRO A 72 22.12 28.08 -18.77
C PRO A 72 22.12 26.80 -17.94
N ALA A 73 21.12 26.64 -17.07
CA ALA A 73 20.94 25.40 -16.32
C ALA A 73 20.73 24.24 -17.30
N PRO A 74 21.32 23.05 -17.07
CA PRO A 74 20.99 21.88 -17.85
C PRO A 74 19.48 21.60 -17.74
N PRO A 75 18.86 20.95 -18.74
CA PRO A 75 17.42 20.72 -18.72
C PRO A 75 17.00 19.98 -17.44
N GLU A 76 16.07 20.59 -16.70
CA GLU A 76 15.35 19.94 -15.60
C GLU A 76 14.38 18.92 -16.24
N ASP A 77 14.48 17.66 -15.85
CA ASP A 77 13.77 16.55 -16.50
C ASP A 77 13.34 15.46 -15.51
N GLY A 78 12.94 14.30 -16.04
CA GLY A 78 12.44 13.17 -15.26
C GLY A 78 13.41 12.65 -14.21
N LYS A 79 14.72 12.84 -14.35
CA LYS A 79 15.74 12.34 -13.40
C LYS A 79 16.42 13.44 -12.59
N VAL A 80 16.69 14.61 -13.19
CA VAL A 80 17.28 15.77 -12.50
C VAL A 80 16.21 16.85 -12.36
N LEU A 81 15.66 17.00 -11.16
CA LEU A 81 14.58 17.93 -10.86
C LEU A 81 15.05 19.39 -10.84
N LYS A 82 16.28 19.63 -10.39
CA LYS A 82 16.82 20.99 -10.24
C LYS A 82 18.34 20.99 -10.20
N VAL A 83 18.95 21.99 -10.79
CA VAL A 83 20.38 22.29 -10.59
C VAL A 83 20.53 23.66 -9.93
N LEU A 84 21.20 23.69 -8.79
CA LEU A 84 21.43 24.90 -8.00
C LEU A 84 22.92 25.22 -7.96
N LEU A 85 23.26 26.45 -8.30
CA LEU A 85 24.60 27.00 -8.14
C LEU A 85 24.57 27.94 -6.93
N ALA A 86 25.39 27.67 -5.91
CA ALA A 86 25.53 28.55 -4.76
C ALA A 86 27.01 28.80 -4.46
N ARG A 87 27.36 30.06 -4.16
CA ARG A 87 28.72 30.42 -3.76
C ARG A 87 28.80 30.58 -2.25
N GLN A 88 29.80 29.95 -1.65
CA GLN A 88 30.12 30.10 -0.23
C GLN A 88 31.61 30.42 -0.07
N GLY A 89 31.93 31.72 -0.01
CA GLY A 89 33.34 32.18 0.06
C GLY A 89 34.13 31.84 -1.21
N ARG A 90 35.19 31.03 -1.05
CA ARG A 90 36.06 30.54 -2.14
C ARG A 90 35.59 29.20 -2.73
N LEU A 91 34.42 28.69 -2.34
CA LEU A 91 33.84 27.46 -2.86
C LEU A 91 32.60 27.74 -3.71
N LEU A 92 32.51 27.07 -4.86
CA LEU A 92 31.30 26.98 -5.66
C LEU A 92 30.65 25.61 -5.40
N MET A 93 29.39 25.61 -4.97
CA MET A 93 28.57 24.41 -4.83
C MET A 93 27.67 24.26 -6.05
N VAL A 94 27.75 23.11 -6.71
CA VAL A 94 26.83 22.67 -7.76
C VAL A 94 25.99 21.54 -7.19
N SER A 95 24.74 21.83 -6.88
CA SER A 95 23.79 20.88 -6.28
C SER A 95 22.84 20.35 -7.32
N PHE A 96 22.81 19.03 -7.50
CA PHE A 96 21.85 18.32 -8.34
C PHE A 96 20.79 17.69 -7.45
N LEU A 97 19.54 18.12 -7.59
CA LEU A 97 18.37 17.48 -6.99
C LEU A 97 17.82 16.45 -7.97
N LEU A 98 17.70 15.21 -7.53
CA LEU A 98 17.34 14.05 -8.36
C LEU A 98 15.94 13.55 -7.98
N ARG A 99 15.22 12.95 -8.93
CA ARG A 99 13.89 12.35 -8.68
C ARG A 99 13.98 11.11 -7.77
N THR A 100 15.02 10.30 -7.96
CA THR A 100 15.29 9.09 -7.17
C THR A 100 16.74 9.09 -6.70
N ALA A 101 17.02 8.38 -5.60
CA ALA A 101 18.39 8.27 -5.10
C ALA A 101 19.21 7.36 -6.04
N PRO A 102 20.36 7.81 -6.56
CA PRO A 102 21.23 6.97 -7.38
C PRO A 102 21.82 5.83 -6.54
N ALA A 103 21.99 4.66 -7.15
CA ALA A 103 22.62 3.50 -6.52
C ALA A 103 24.11 3.74 -6.23
N SER A 104 24.80 4.47 -7.12
CA SER A 104 26.14 5.00 -6.83
C SER A 104 26.41 6.29 -7.59
N VAL A 105 27.32 7.11 -7.06
CA VAL A 105 27.78 8.35 -7.70
C VAL A 105 29.30 8.33 -7.73
N LYS A 106 29.88 8.56 -8.90
CA LYS A 106 31.33 8.66 -9.09
C LYS A 106 31.68 9.97 -9.78
N VAL A 107 32.77 10.60 -9.36
CA VAL A 107 33.39 11.71 -10.10
C VAL A 107 34.66 11.18 -10.75
N LEU A 108 34.75 11.31 -12.07
CA LEU A 108 35.96 11.04 -12.83
C LEU A 108 36.56 12.39 -13.26
N THR A 109 37.87 12.52 -13.14
CA THR A 109 38.60 13.71 -13.57
C THR A 109 39.30 13.42 -14.88
N ASP A 110 39.16 14.31 -15.87
CA ASP A 110 39.90 14.27 -17.13
C ASP A 110 40.86 15.46 -17.21
N PRO A 111 42.14 15.27 -16.82
CA PRO A 111 43.19 16.29 -16.89
C PRO A 111 43.42 16.89 -18.26
N GLY A 112 43.28 16.09 -19.33
CA GLY A 112 43.57 16.52 -20.70
C GLY A 112 42.56 17.52 -21.22
N ASN A 113 41.28 17.31 -20.89
CA ASN A 113 40.16 18.15 -21.34
C ASN A 113 39.65 19.13 -20.28
N ARG A 114 40.32 19.20 -19.11
CA ARG A 114 39.95 20.05 -17.97
C ARG A 114 38.49 19.87 -17.55
N ARG A 115 38.04 18.61 -17.49
CA ARG A 115 36.64 18.22 -17.31
C ARG A 115 36.46 17.37 -16.06
N LEU A 116 35.36 17.58 -15.34
CA LEU A 116 34.85 16.64 -14.35
C LEU A 116 33.62 15.92 -14.91
N LEU A 117 33.62 14.60 -14.78
CA LEU A 117 32.54 13.71 -15.23
C LEU A 117 31.87 13.11 -13.99
N LEU A 118 30.69 13.59 -13.66
CA LEU A 118 29.86 13.04 -12.59
C LEU A 118 28.96 11.94 -13.18
N HIS A 119 29.27 10.69 -12.83
CA HIS A 119 28.54 9.51 -13.26
C HIS A 119 27.58 9.05 -12.16
N LEU A 120 26.28 9.21 -12.41
CA LEU A 120 25.19 8.70 -11.59
C LEU A 120 24.81 7.31 -12.13
N ASP A 121 24.90 6.28 -11.30
CA ASP A 121 24.43 4.93 -11.63
C ASP A 121 23.10 4.69 -10.92
N TRP A 122 22.07 4.30 -11.68
CA TRP A 122 20.72 4.03 -11.19
C TRP A 122 20.53 2.56 -10.80
N GLY A 123 21.51 1.68 -11.10
CA GLY A 123 21.52 0.25 -10.81
C GLY A 123 20.74 -0.61 -11.81
N SER A 124 21.21 -1.84 -12.06
CA SER A 124 20.44 -2.87 -12.77
C SER A 124 19.46 -3.54 -11.82
N GLY A 125 18.16 -3.32 -12.03
CA GLY A 125 17.11 -4.13 -11.42
C GLY A 125 17.14 -4.14 -9.89
N ARG A 126 16.44 -3.18 -9.28
CA ARG A 126 15.73 -3.57 -8.07
C ARG A 126 14.71 -4.61 -8.52
N ALA A 127 15.00 -5.90 -8.26
CA ALA A 127 13.95 -6.90 -8.15
C ALA A 127 12.83 -6.25 -7.32
N PRO A 128 11.56 -6.39 -7.72
CA PRO A 128 10.49 -5.63 -7.15
C PRO A 128 10.63 -5.79 -5.64
N ALA A 129 10.81 -4.66 -4.95
CA ALA A 129 10.22 -4.59 -3.64
C ALA A 129 8.73 -4.75 -3.92
N ARG A 130 8.29 -6.01 -4.04
CA ARG A 130 6.97 -6.42 -3.60
C ARG A 130 6.96 -5.92 -2.17
N LEU A 131 6.50 -4.69 -2.00
CA LEU A 131 5.86 -4.33 -0.76
C LEU A 131 4.77 -5.39 -0.67
N ALA A 132 5.00 -6.30 0.26
CA ALA A 132 4.01 -7.19 0.79
C ALA A 132 2.92 -6.32 1.43
N ILE A 133 2.12 -5.64 0.61
CA ILE A 133 0.70 -5.56 0.85
C ILE A 133 0.19 -6.83 0.19
N SER A 134 0.41 -7.90 0.93
CA SER A 134 0.05 -9.24 0.56
C SER A 134 -1.40 -9.28 0.08
N ARG A 135 -1.63 -10.07 -0.98
CA ARG A 135 -2.88 -10.80 -1.20
C ARG A 135 -3.19 -11.80 -0.06
N ASN A 136 -2.91 -11.41 1.17
CA ASN A 136 -3.13 -12.17 2.39
C ASN A 136 -3.09 -11.17 3.55
N PRO A 137 -4.23 -10.66 4.02
CA PRO A 137 -4.26 -9.85 5.23
C PRO A 137 -3.78 -10.72 6.41
N PRO A 138 -2.61 -10.49 7.03
CA PRO A 138 -2.25 -11.18 8.24
C PRO A 138 -3.10 -10.57 9.36
N ARG A 139 -3.99 -11.38 9.95
CA ARG A 139 -4.91 -11.10 11.08
C ARG A 139 -6.37 -10.73 10.76
N LEU A 140 -6.95 -11.14 9.64
CA LEU A 140 -8.42 -11.06 9.45
C LEU A 140 -9.24 -12.12 10.21
N ALA A 141 -8.59 -13.15 10.78
CA ALA A 141 -9.29 -14.29 11.38
C ALA A 141 -10.17 -13.97 12.61
N SER A 142 -10.19 -12.73 13.11
CA SER A 142 -10.99 -12.37 14.31
C SER A 142 -11.93 -11.18 14.16
N LEU A 143 -12.00 -10.51 13.00
CA LEU A 143 -12.97 -9.44 12.76
C LEU A 143 -14.20 -10.03 12.04
N LYS A 144 -15.27 -10.33 12.80
CA LYS A 144 -16.52 -10.85 12.23
C LYS A 144 -17.34 -9.71 11.62
N GLY A 145 -17.28 -9.67 10.29
CA GLY A 145 -18.23 -9.05 9.35
C GLY A 145 -18.45 -10.00 8.16
N GLY A 146 -18.60 -11.30 8.43
CA GLY A 146 -19.16 -12.29 7.50
C GLY A 146 -18.44 -12.52 6.16
N GLN A 147 -18.97 -13.49 5.42
CA GLN A 147 -18.57 -13.81 4.04
C GLN A 147 -18.53 -12.56 3.16
N VAL A 148 -19.33 -11.53 3.46
CA VAL A 148 -19.36 -10.24 2.76
C VAL A 148 -18.04 -9.49 2.86
N VAL A 149 -17.42 -9.38 4.04
CA VAL A 149 -16.09 -8.75 4.18
C VAL A 149 -15.04 -9.49 3.36
N LYS A 150 -15.11 -10.82 3.35
CA LYS A 150 -14.22 -11.64 2.54
C LYS A 150 -14.50 -11.43 1.03
N ASN A 151 -15.77 -11.41 0.62
CA ASN A 151 -16.19 -11.23 -0.76
C ASN A 151 -15.88 -9.83 -1.30
N ILE A 152 -16.00 -8.78 -0.48
CA ILE A 152 -15.57 -7.40 -0.80
C ILE A 152 -14.05 -7.38 -1.07
N LEU A 153 -13.27 -8.05 -0.23
CA LEU A 153 -11.82 -8.12 -0.39
C LEU A 153 -11.38 -9.08 -1.53
N GLU A 154 -12.24 -10.04 -1.90
CA GLU A 154 -12.03 -11.02 -2.97
C GLU A 154 -12.63 -10.59 -4.32
N GLY A 155 -13.30 -9.43 -4.40
CA GLY A 155 -13.72 -8.79 -5.65
C GLY A 155 -15.08 -9.21 -6.22
N GLU A 156 -16.02 -9.70 -5.40
CA GLU A 156 -17.40 -9.94 -5.84
C GLU A 156 -18.23 -8.64 -5.95
N ASP A 157 -19.39 -8.73 -6.63
CA ASP A 157 -20.24 -7.61 -7.08
C ASP A 157 -20.45 -6.48 -6.04
N PHE A 158 -20.01 -5.28 -6.43
CA PHE A 158 -19.77 -4.06 -5.62
C PHE A 158 -20.96 -3.61 -4.76
N SER A 159 -22.07 -3.29 -5.42
CA SER A 159 -23.18 -2.55 -4.77
C SER A 159 -23.99 -3.43 -3.80
N ALA A 160 -24.05 -4.74 -4.08
CA ALA A 160 -24.77 -5.69 -3.25
C ALA A 160 -24.01 -6.02 -1.96
N SER A 161 -22.67 -6.08 -2.03
CA SER A 161 -21.82 -6.50 -0.92
C SER A 161 -21.65 -5.40 0.14
N TRP A 162 -21.41 -4.15 -0.29
CA TRP A 162 -21.25 -3.03 0.67
C TRP A 162 -22.53 -2.65 1.41
N ARG A 163 -23.72 -2.85 0.81
CA ARG A 163 -24.98 -2.60 1.52
C ARG A 163 -25.17 -3.55 2.70
N ARG A 164 -24.70 -4.80 2.56
CA ARG A 164 -24.69 -5.81 3.64
C ARG A 164 -23.67 -5.48 4.73
N PHE A 165 -22.73 -4.55 4.51
CA PHE A 165 -21.82 -4.11 5.57
C PHE A 165 -22.57 -3.52 6.77
N CYS A 166 -23.57 -2.66 6.52
CA CYS A 166 -24.42 -2.11 7.60
C CYS A 166 -25.30 -3.19 8.24
N GLU A 167 -25.55 -4.29 7.54
CA GLU A 167 -26.26 -5.44 8.08
C GLU A 167 -25.36 -6.31 8.95
N GLU A 168 -24.11 -6.57 8.59
CA GLU A 168 -23.29 -7.62 9.23
C GLU A 168 -22.27 -7.08 10.23
N TYR A 169 -21.71 -5.89 9.99
CA TYR A 169 -20.62 -5.38 10.82
C TYR A 169 -21.14 -4.63 12.04
N GLU A 170 -20.63 -5.03 13.22
CA GLU A 170 -20.86 -4.38 14.50
C GLU A 170 -19.56 -4.32 15.31
N THR A 171 -19.29 -3.18 15.96
CA THR A 171 -18.19 -3.09 16.94
C THR A 171 -18.41 -4.06 18.10
N PRO A 172 -17.41 -4.90 18.45
CA PRO A 172 -17.43 -5.78 19.61
C PRO A 172 -18.02 -5.14 20.87
N LEU A 173 -18.89 -5.88 21.55
CA LEU A 173 -19.50 -5.44 22.80
C LEU A 173 -18.68 -5.95 23.98
N GLY A 174 -18.17 -5.02 24.78
CA GLY A 174 -17.58 -5.33 26.09
C GLY A 174 -18.54 -4.90 27.19
N VAL A 175 -18.97 -5.82 28.05
CA VAL A 175 -19.76 -5.50 29.23
C VAL A 175 -18.85 -5.59 30.46
N ALA A 176 -18.60 -4.47 31.12
CA ALA A 176 -17.82 -4.42 32.35
C ALA A 176 -18.60 -5.06 33.51
N ALA A 177 -18.45 -6.37 33.67
CA ALA A 177 -19.12 -7.15 34.71
C ALA A 177 -18.19 -7.36 35.92
N PRO A 178 -18.74 -7.45 37.15
CA PRO A 178 -17.92 -7.61 38.35
C PRO A 178 -17.16 -8.95 38.33
N VAL A 179 -15.89 -8.90 38.74
CA VAL A 179 -15.04 -10.08 38.89
C VAL A 179 -15.48 -10.86 40.13
N ARG A 180 -15.73 -12.15 39.97
CA ARG A 180 -16.03 -13.08 41.07
C ARG A 180 -15.11 -14.29 40.97
N TYR A 181 -14.23 -14.43 41.95
CA TYR A 181 -13.30 -15.54 42.07
C TYR A 181 -13.99 -16.78 42.62
N SER A 182 -13.58 -17.94 42.14
CA SER A 182 -14.09 -19.22 42.61
C SER A 182 -13.58 -19.52 44.01
N LEU A 183 -14.45 -20.02 44.88
CA LEU A 183 -14.07 -20.67 46.14
C LEU A 183 -14.57 -22.12 46.10
N PRO A 184 -13.81 -23.04 45.48
CA PRO A 184 -14.16 -24.45 45.43
C PRO A 184 -14.25 -25.06 46.84
N PRO A 185 -14.88 -26.25 46.98
CA PRO A 185 -14.87 -26.97 48.26
C PRO A 185 -13.43 -27.21 48.70
N LEU A 186 -13.12 -26.83 49.94
CA LEU A 186 -11.81 -27.09 50.52
C LEU A 186 -11.78 -28.49 51.14
N PRO A 187 -10.63 -29.17 51.18
CA PRO A 187 -10.50 -30.47 51.83
C PRO A 187 -11.07 -30.43 53.24
N LEU A 188 -11.87 -31.43 53.64
CA LEU A 188 -12.41 -31.47 54.99
C LEU A 188 -11.26 -31.58 56.00
N LEU A 189 -11.28 -30.70 57.01
CA LEU A 189 -10.31 -30.74 58.09
C LEU A 189 -10.78 -31.81 59.09
N VAL A 190 -10.19 -33.00 59.01
CA VAL A 190 -10.45 -34.06 60.00
C VAL A 190 -9.70 -33.71 61.27
N PHE A 191 -10.44 -33.23 62.26
CA PHE A 191 -9.89 -32.70 63.49
C PHE A 191 -10.77 -33.11 64.67
N SER A 192 -10.13 -33.58 65.73
CA SER A 192 -10.76 -33.88 67.01
C SER A 192 -10.13 -32.97 68.05
N PRO A 193 -10.91 -32.06 68.67
CA PRO A 193 -10.37 -31.15 69.69
C PRO A 193 -9.67 -31.92 70.82
N ALA A 194 -8.44 -31.51 71.14
CA ALA A 194 -7.74 -32.00 72.33
C ALA A 194 -8.29 -31.36 73.61
N THR A 195 -8.83 -30.15 73.51
CA THR A 195 -9.48 -29.40 74.57
C THR A 195 -10.79 -30.08 74.93
N THR A 196 -10.95 -30.41 76.21
CA THR A 196 -12.18 -31.06 76.74
C THR A 196 -13.15 -30.05 77.35
N GLY A 197 -14.38 -30.46 77.62
CA GLY A 197 -15.40 -29.62 78.27
C GLY A 197 -16.16 -28.72 77.30
N ALA A 198 -16.79 -27.66 77.82
CA ALA A 198 -17.69 -26.81 77.04
C ALA A 198 -17.01 -26.09 75.86
N VAL A 199 -15.73 -25.73 76.01
CA VAL A 199 -14.92 -25.08 74.96
C VAL A 199 -14.62 -26.07 73.83
N GLY A 200 -14.20 -27.29 74.17
CA GLY A 200 -13.98 -28.37 73.22
C GLY A 200 -15.23 -28.75 72.44
N ALA A 201 -16.37 -28.89 73.13
CA ALA A 201 -17.66 -29.19 72.52
C ALA A 201 -18.08 -28.07 71.54
N ARG A 202 -17.93 -26.81 71.94
CA ARG A 202 -18.23 -25.66 71.07
C ARG A 202 -17.32 -25.61 69.83
N LEU A 203 -16.04 -25.95 69.99
CA LEU A 203 -15.10 -26.04 68.86
C LEU A 203 -15.50 -27.16 67.89
N ALA A 204 -15.84 -28.35 68.40
CA ALA A 204 -16.32 -29.47 67.59
C ALA A 204 -17.62 -29.13 66.83
N GLU A 205 -18.61 -28.56 67.52
CA GLU A 205 -19.86 -28.11 66.89
C GLU A 205 -19.60 -27.02 65.85
N GLY A 206 -18.62 -26.14 66.07
CA GLY A 206 -18.23 -25.10 65.13
C GLY A 206 -17.65 -25.69 63.83
N VAL A 207 -16.80 -26.71 63.95
CA VAL A 207 -16.24 -27.45 62.80
C VAL A 207 -17.36 -28.16 62.03
N GLU A 208 -18.29 -28.82 62.73
CA GLU A 208 -19.44 -29.48 62.12
C GLU A 208 -20.34 -28.47 61.39
N ALA A 209 -20.65 -27.33 62.04
CA ALA A 209 -21.44 -26.25 61.45
C ALA A 209 -20.77 -25.67 60.19
N LEU A 210 -19.44 -25.53 60.18
CA LEU A 210 -18.70 -25.08 59.01
C LEU A 210 -18.77 -26.11 57.88
N SER A 211 -18.56 -27.39 58.20
CA SER A 211 -18.58 -28.50 57.21
C SER A 211 -19.96 -28.71 56.57
N SER A 212 -21.04 -28.42 57.32
CA SER A 212 -22.42 -28.48 56.83
C SER A 212 -22.89 -27.22 56.10
N GLY A 213 -22.00 -26.23 55.90
CA GLY A 213 -22.32 -24.97 55.23
C GLY A 213 -23.12 -23.96 56.07
N SER A 214 -23.31 -24.22 57.36
CA SER A 214 -24.00 -23.34 58.30
C SER A 214 -23.08 -22.23 58.82
N TRP A 215 -22.56 -21.38 57.93
CA TRP A 215 -21.49 -20.43 58.24
C TRP A 215 -21.83 -19.44 59.36
N ILE A 216 -23.07 -18.95 59.43
CA ILE A 216 -23.53 -18.03 60.50
C ILE A 216 -23.51 -18.73 61.87
N ARG A 217 -23.88 -20.03 61.92
CA ARG A 217 -23.81 -20.83 63.15
C ARG A 217 -22.36 -21.08 63.53
N ALA A 218 -21.52 -21.46 62.56
CA ALA A 218 -20.09 -21.68 62.77
C ALA A 218 -19.41 -20.43 63.33
N LEU A 219 -19.70 -19.24 62.76
CA LEU A 219 -19.11 -17.99 63.24
C LEU A 219 -19.48 -17.72 64.70
N ARG A 220 -20.76 -17.86 65.08
CA ARG A 220 -21.20 -17.68 66.47
C ARG A 220 -20.51 -18.65 67.43
N LEU A 221 -20.31 -19.89 67.01
CA LEU A 221 -19.61 -20.89 67.82
C LEU A 221 -18.13 -20.54 67.97
N PHE A 222 -17.46 -20.12 66.90
CA PHE A 222 -16.05 -19.71 66.94
C PHE A 222 -15.81 -18.41 67.72
N ASP A 223 -16.70 -17.41 67.59
CA ASP A 223 -16.65 -16.16 68.37
C ASP A 223 -16.85 -16.43 69.88
N GLY A 224 -17.59 -17.48 70.22
CA GLY A 224 -17.80 -17.93 71.60
C GLY A 224 -16.67 -18.78 72.19
N VAL A 225 -15.59 -19.06 71.45
CA VAL A 225 -14.43 -19.82 71.92
C VAL A 225 -13.30 -18.86 72.30
N PRO A 226 -12.93 -18.75 73.60
CA PRO A 226 -11.85 -17.86 74.04
C PRO A 226 -10.47 -18.40 73.59
N PRO A 227 -9.72 -17.68 72.72
CA PRO A 227 -8.47 -18.21 72.15
C PRO A 227 -7.35 -18.48 73.16
N ARG A 228 -7.44 -17.90 74.36
CA ARG A 228 -6.46 -18.10 75.46
C ARG A 228 -6.60 -19.47 76.13
N GLU A 229 -7.75 -20.11 76.01
CA GLU A 229 -8.04 -21.42 76.59
C GLU A 229 -7.65 -22.57 75.64
N LEU A 230 -7.30 -22.24 74.39
CA LEU A 230 -6.84 -23.21 73.40
C LEU A 230 -5.32 -23.29 73.39
N THR A 231 -4.80 -24.51 73.23
CA THR A 231 -3.36 -24.77 73.11
C THR A 231 -3.06 -25.71 71.94
N GLY A 232 -1.83 -25.65 71.43
CA GLY A 232 -1.36 -26.50 70.33
C GLY A 232 -2.29 -26.46 69.11
N VAL A 233 -2.61 -27.66 68.59
CA VAL A 233 -3.38 -27.87 67.36
C VAL A 233 -4.77 -27.23 67.41
N ASP A 234 -5.42 -27.18 68.58
CA ASP A 234 -6.76 -26.60 68.71
C ASP A 234 -6.76 -25.09 68.49
N ARG A 235 -5.70 -24.40 68.95
CA ARG A 235 -5.55 -22.96 68.76
C ARG A 235 -5.29 -22.62 67.29
N GLU A 236 -4.48 -23.43 66.62
CA GLU A 236 -4.22 -23.32 65.18
C GLU A 236 -5.50 -23.55 64.37
N ALA A 237 -6.21 -24.64 64.64
CA ALA A 237 -7.43 -25.02 63.94
C ALA A 237 -8.53 -23.96 64.15
N HIS A 238 -8.75 -23.47 65.38
CA HIS A 238 -9.71 -22.40 65.64
C HIS A 238 -9.38 -21.14 64.85
N ALA A 239 -8.14 -20.65 64.91
CA ALA A 239 -7.75 -19.41 64.23
C ALA A 239 -7.98 -19.51 62.72
N LEU A 240 -7.58 -20.61 62.08
CA LEU A 240 -7.75 -20.78 60.64
C LEU A 240 -9.23 -20.94 60.24
N LEU A 241 -9.99 -21.80 60.93
CA LEU A 241 -11.40 -22.06 60.59
C LEU A 241 -12.29 -20.85 60.87
N HIS A 242 -11.97 -20.08 61.89
CA HIS A 242 -12.60 -18.78 62.15
C HIS A 242 -12.33 -17.81 60.99
N GLY A 243 -11.08 -17.69 60.54
CA GLY A 243 -10.70 -16.89 59.37
C GLY A 243 -11.43 -17.33 58.09
N GLU A 244 -11.53 -18.64 57.85
CA GLU A 244 -12.28 -19.18 56.71
C GLU A 244 -13.78 -18.84 56.78
N THR A 245 -14.38 -18.96 57.96
CA THR A 245 -15.80 -18.69 58.15
C THR A 245 -16.10 -17.21 57.93
N LEU A 246 -15.25 -16.33 58.41
CA LEU A 246 -15.33 -14.89 58.14
C LEU A 246 -15.24 -14.61 56.63
N LEU A 247 -14.31 -15.25 55.90
CA LEU A 247 -14.23 -15.11 54.44
C LEU A 247 -15.50 -15.57 53.73
N ARG A 248 -16.05 -16.73 54.10
CA ARG A 248 -17.28 -17.27 53.49
C ARG A 248 -18.49 -16.37 53.71
N LEU A 249 -18.51 -15.61 54.81
CA LEU A 249 -19.53 -14.61 55.11
C LEU A 249 -19.27 -13.24 54.48
N GLY A 250 -18.13 -13.05 53.82
CA GLY A 250 -17.75 -11.78 53.20
C GLY A 250 -17.13 -10.74 54.15
N GLU A 251 -16.84 -11.13 55.41
CA GLU A 251 -16.25 -10.27 56.45
C GLU A 251 -14.73 -10.08 56.23
N THR A 252 -14.38 -9.49 55.08
CA THR A 252 -12.99 -9.41 54.58
C THR A 252 -12.02 -8.71 55.53
N GLY A 253 -12.46 -7.65 56.23
CA GLY A 253 -11.63 -6.94 57.20
C GLY A 253 -11.27 -7.78 58.44
N ARG A 254 -12.24 -8.47 59.04
CA ARG A 254 -11.99 -9.36 60.19
C ARG A 254 -11.18 -10.58 59.76
N ALA A 255 -11.51 -11.15 58.60
CA ALA A 255 -10.78 -12.29 58.05
C ALA A 255 -9.30 -11.97 57.81
N GLN A 256 -8.99 -10.76 57.35
CA GLN A 256 -7.61 -10.32 57.14
C GLN A 256 -6.80 -10.41 58.42
N THR A 257 -7.28 -9.78 59.49
CA THR A 257 -6.60 -9.75 60.78
C THR A 257 -6.36 -11.17 61.31
N VAL A 258 -7.37 -12.05 61.20
CA VAL A 258 -7.28 -13.42 61.70
C VAL A 258 -6.28 -14.26 60.90
N LEU A 259 -6.32 -14.20 59.56
CA LEU A 259 -5.44 -14.98 58.69
C LEU A 259 -4.00 -14.47 58.68
N ASP A 260 -3.80 -13.16 58.74
CA ASP A 260 -2.45 -12.56 58.83
C ASP A 260 -1.78 -12.94 60.16
N ASN A 261 -2.52 -12.83 61.27
CA ASN A 261 -2.04 -13.28 62.58
C ASN A 261 -1.73 -14.79 62.58
N PHE A 262 -2.53 -15.61 61.90
CA PHE A 262 -2.25 -17.04 61.78
C PHE A 262 -0.92 -17.30 61.05
N LEU A 263 -0.70 -16.67 59.89
CA LEU A 263 0.51 -16.87 59.09
C LEU A 263 1.78 -16.40 59.84
N ASN A 264 1.67 -15.38 60.68
CA ASN A 264 2.77 -14.87 61.50
C ASN A 264 3.02 -15.72 62.77
N ALA A 265 1.95 -16.19 63.43
CA ALA A 265 2.05 -16.92 64.69
C ALA A 265 2.37 -18.41 64.52
N PHE A 266 2.03 -19.01 63.37
CA PHE A 266 2.14 -20.45 63.14
C PHE A 266 2.84 -20.78 61.80
N PRO A 267 4.12 -20.40 61.61
CA PRO A 267 4.82 -20.56 60.34
C PRO A 267 5.07 -22.03 59.94
N ASP A 268 5.11 -22.95 60.90
CA ASP A 268 5.37 -24.39 60.66
C ASP A 268 4.09 -25.25 60.73
N SER A 269 2.91 -24.63 60.81
CA SER A 269 1.65 -25.36 60.92
C SER A 269 1.37 -26.22 59.68
N ALA A 270 0.87 -27.44 59.89
CA ALA A 270 0.36 -28.30 58.82
C ALA A 270 -0.80 -27.66 58.03
N LEU A 271 -1.46 -26.65 58.61
CA LEU A 271 -2.56 -25.93 57.98
C LEU A 271 -2.13 -24.70 57.17
N ARG A 272 -0.83 -24.43 57.10
CA ARG A 272 -0.28 -23.25 56.43
C ARG A 272 -0.66 -23.16 54.95
N SER A 273 -0.69 -24.27 54.21
CA SER A 273 -1.11 -24.25 52.79
C SER A 273 -2.56 -23.78 52.61
N ARG A 274 -3.46 -24.17 53.51
CA ARG A 274 -4.85 -23.69 53.52
C ARG A 274 -4.91 -22.20 53.86
N ALA A 275 -4.13 -21.76 54.85
CA ALA A 275 -4.05 -20.35 55.23
C ALA A 275 -3.53 -19.46 54.09
N LEU A 276 -2.46 -19.87 53.41
CA LEU A 276 -1.91 -19.16 52.26
C LEU A 276 -2.92 -19.05 51.11
N TYR A 277 -3.64 -20.14 50.80
CA TYR A 277 -4.70 -20.10 49.79
C TYR A 277 -5.82 -19.12 50.16
N LEU A 278 -6.35 -19.21 51.39
CA LEU A 278 -7.43 -18.35 51.88
C LEU A 278 -6.99 -16.88 51.92
N PHE A 279 -5.75 -16.61 52.31
CA PHE A 279 -5.21 -15.26 52.34
C PHE A 279 -4.98 -14.72 50.91
N GLY A 280 -4.48 -15.54 49.99
CA GLY A 280 -4.39 -15.20 48.57
C GLY A 280 -5.76 -14.87 47.96
N TYR A 281 -6.80 -15.64 48.30
CA TYR A 281 -8.19 -15.39 47.89
C TYR A 281 -8.71 -14.05 48.44
N LEU A 282 -8.45 -13.78 49.72
CA LEU A 282 -8.81 -12.51 50.34
C LEU A 282 -8.15 -11.31 49.65
N ARG A 283 -6.85 -11.39 49.34
CA ARG A 283 -6.13 -10.34 48.60
C ARG A 283 -6.74 -10.09 47.23
N ALA A 284 -7.10 -11.16 46.52
CA ALA A 284 -7.79 -11.04 45.23
C ALA A 284 -9.15 -10.31 45.36
N LEU A 285 -9.95 -10.65 46.38
CA LEU A 285 -11.24 -10.00 46.65
C LEU A 285 -11.11 -8.51 46.98
N ARG A 286 -10.02 -8.09 47.63
CA ARG A 286 -9.75 -6.70 47.98
C ARG A 286 -9.17 -5.87 46.83
N GLY A 287 -9.00 -6.47 45.64
CA GLY A 287 -8.42 -5.79 44.49
C GLY A 287 -6.89 -5.66 44.58
N GLU A 288 -6.23 -6.56 45.29
CA GLU A 288 -4.77 -6.62 45.46
C GLU A 288 -4.19 -7.82 44.67
N PRO A 289 -4.26 -7.82 43.32
CA PRO A 289 -3.94 -8.99 42.49
C PRO A 289 -2.45 -9.37 42.52
N TYR A 290 -1.55 -8.40 42.72
CA TYR A 290 -0.11 -8.66 42.83
C TYR A 290 0.25 -9.37 44.13
N ASP A 291 -0.32 -8.94 45.25
CA ASP A 291 -0.12 -9.57 46.56
C ASP A 291 -0.74 -10.97 46.57
N SER A 292 -1.90 -11.14 45.94
CA SER A 292 -2.50 -12.45 45.71
C SER A 292 -1.55 -13.35 44.90
N GLY A 293 -1.03 -12.87 43.77
CA GLY A 293 -0.09 -13.61 42.93
C GLY A 293 1.18 -14.03 43.68
N PHE A 294 1.75 -13.16 44.51
CA PHE A 294 2.93 -13.47 45.34
C PHE A 294 2.64 -14.57 46.36
N LEU A 295 1.53 -14.48 47.10
CA LEU A 295 1.12 -15.49 48.08
C LEU A 295 0.86 -16.85 47.42
N LEU A 296 0.26 -16.85 46.23
CA LEU A 296 -0.02 -18.07 45.48
C LEU A 296 1.26 -18.68 44.89
N GLY A 297 2.26 -17.88 44.51
CA GLY A 297 3.61 -18.35 44.18
C GLY A 297 4.27 -19.05 45.37
N ASN A 298 4.23 -18.43 46.55
CA ASN A 298 4.75 -19.05 47.78
C ASN A 298 4.03 -20.36 48.11
N LEU A 299 2.72 -20.42 47.90
CA LEU A 299 1.93 -21.65 48.06
C LEU A 299 2.41 -22.75 47.11
N GLN A 300 2.68 -22.41 45.84
CA GLN A 300 3.18 -23.37 44.84
C GLN A 300 4.54 -23.98 45.24
N GLU A 301 5.44 -23.16 45.79
CA GLU A 301 6.77 -23.62 46.21
C GLU A 301 6.75 -24.44 47.50
N THR A 302 5.88 -24.07 48.45
CA THR A 302 5.85 -24.66 49.80
C THR A 302 4.90 -25.85 49.93
N ALA A 303 3.83 -25.94 49.14
CA ALA A 303 2.84 -27.03 49.18
C ALA A 303 3.23 -28.24 48.31
N LYS A 304 4.44 -28.77 48.47
CA LYS A 304 4.91 -29.94 47.68
C LYS A 304 4.06 -31.19 47.96
N ASP A 305 3.81 -31.47 49.23
CA ASP A 305 3.06 -32.64 49.70
C ASP A 305 1.53 -32.40 49.75
N ALA A 306 1.11 -31.15 49.60
CA ALA A 306 -0.29 -30.71 49.68
C ALA A 306 -0.85 -30.41 48.27
N VAL A 307 -0.85 -31.42 47.40
CA VAL A 307 -1.21 -31.35 45.97
C VAL A 307 -2.50 -30.58 45.71
N TYR A 308 -3.56 -30.85 46.47
CA TYR A 308 -4.85 -30.19 46.26
C TYR A 308 -4.80 -28.67 46.49
N TYR A 309 -4.06 -28.20 47.51
CA TYR A 309 -3.91 -26.76 47.76
C TYR A 309 -3.03 -26.08 46.72
N ARG A 310 -2.02 -26.77 46.20
CA ARG A 310 -1.23 -26.29 45.06
C ARG A 310 -2.13 -26.08 43.83
N GLN A 311 -3.01 -27.05 43.53
CA GLN A 311 -3.98 -26.95 42.42
C GLN A 311 -5.02 -25.85 42.62
N LEU A 312 -5.53 -25.67 43.86
CA LEU A 312 -6.37 -24.52 44.21
C LEU A 312 -5.64 -23.18 43.97
N GLY A 313 -4.35 -23.12 44.31
CA GLY A 313 -3.51 -21.96 44.06
C GLY A 313 -3.35 -21.64 42.57
N LEU A 314 -3.12 -22.67 41.73
CA LEU A 314 -3.07 -22.53 40.27
C LEU A 314 -4.39 -21.96 39.71
N LEU A 315 -5.52 -22.50 40.14
CA LEU A 315 -6.84 -22.05 39.70
C LEU A 315 -7.07 -20.56 40.04
N LEU A 316 -6.87 -20.17 41.29
CA LEU A 316 -7.07 -18.79 41.71
C LEU A 316 -6.09 -17.84 41.01
N ARG A 317 -4.83 -18.25 40.84
CA ARG A 317 -3.82 -17.46 40.11
C ARG A 317 -4.26 -17.21 38.66
N ALA A 318 -4.76 -18.23 37.98
CA ALA A 318 -5.29 -18.08 36.62
C ALA A 318 -6.48 -17.11 36.56
N GLU A 319 -7.38 -17.15 37.56
CA GLU A 319 -8.50 -16.21 37.64
C GLU A 319 -8.04 -14.76 37.90
N VAL A 320 -7.01 -14.56 38.72
CA VAL A 320 -6.37 -13.25 38.94
C VAL A 320 -5.67 -12.74 37.68
N GLU A 321 -5.00 -13.63 36.95
CA GLU A 321 -4.38 -13.32 35.66
C GLU A 321 -5.43 -12.90 34.62
N LEU A 322 -6.60 -13.53 34.59
CA LEU A 322 -7.73 -13.10 33.74
C LEU A 322 -8.34 -11.77 34.17
N ALA A 323 -8.49 -11.55 35.47
CA ALA A 323 -8.97 -10.28 36.02
C ALA A 323 -8.02 -9.10 35.71
N THR A 324 -6.75 -9.40 35.43
CA THR A 324 -5.70 -8.43 35.08
C THR A 324 -5.33 -8.42 33.59
N GLU A 325 -6.21 -8.95 32.73
CA GLU A 325 -6.08 -8.93 31.26
C GLU A 325 -4.85 -9.71 30.73
N ARG A 326 -4.47 -10.81 31.40
CA ARG A 326 -3.34 -11.68 31.01
C ARG A 326 -3.81 -13.10 30.63
N PRO A 327 -4.63 -13.26 29.59
CA PRO A 327 -5.22 -14.57 29.25
C PRO A 327 -4.19 -15.63 28.85
N LYS A 328 -3.06 -15.24 28.24
CA LYS A 328 -1.96 -16.17 27.92
C LYS A 328 -1.31 -16.75 29.18
N ALA A 329 -1.09 -15.92 30.20
CA ALA A 329 -0.53 -16.36 31.46
C ALA A 329 -1.51 -17.31 32.17
N ALA A 330 -2.80 -16.96 32.17
CA ALA A 330 -3.84 -17.80 32.76
C ALA A 330 -3.88 -19.21 32.16
N LEU A 331 -3.81 -19.34 30.83
CA LEU A 331 -3.72 -20.66 30.18
C LEU A 331 -2.44 -21.40 30.60
N ALA A 332 -1.28 -20.74 30.53
CA ALA A 332 -0.02 -21.35 30.91
C ALA A 332 -0.02 -21.81 32.37
N THR A 333 -0.69 -21.08 33.28
CA THR A 333 -0.88 -21.43 34.68
C THR A 333 -1.78 -22.66 34.84
N LEU A 334 -2.89 -22.73 34.11
CA LEU A 334 -3.80 -23.88 34.15
C LEU A 334 -3.18 -25.15 33.56
N ASP A 335 -2.23 -25.00 32.64
CA ASP A 335 -1.58 -26.11 31.93
C ASP A 335 -0.38 -26.72 32.70
N GLN A 336 0.02 -26.14 33.83
CA GLN A 336 1.16 -26.63 34.63
C GLN A 336 0.90 -28.01 35.25
N GLU A 337 -0.36 -28.29 35.62
CA GLU A 337 -0.73 -29.51 36.31
C GLU A 337 -2.18 -29.89 36.01
N GLN A 338 -2.46 -31.20 35.92
CA GLN A 338 -3.82 -31.68 35.75
C GLN A 338 -4.64 -31.48 37.04
N LEU A 339 -5.70 -30.69 36.94
CA LEU A 339 -6.59 -30.40 38.07
C LEU A 339 -7.38 -31.64 38.52
N ALA A 340 -7.56 -31.79 39.84
CA ALA A 340 -8.46 -32.78 40.41
C ALA A 340 -9.88 -32.63 39.86
N ALA A 341 -10.62 -33.75 39.74
CA ALA A 341 -11.95 -33.80 39.11
C ALA A 341 -12.95 -32.75 39.65
N GLN A 342 -12.87 -32.41 40.95
CA GLN A 342 -13.72 -31.41 41.60
C GLN A 342 -13.40 -29.97 41.18
N LEU A 343 -12.18 -29.70 40.72
CA LEU A 343 -11.69 -28.40 40.29
C LEU A 343 -11.84 -28.18 38.78
N VAL A 344 -12.03 -29.26 38.01
CA VAL A 344 -12.19 -29.23 36.54
C VAL A 344 -13.26 -28.23 36.07
N PRO A 345 -14.46 -28.12 36.68
CA PRO A 345 -15.47 -27.17 36.21
C PRO A 345 -15.01 -25.71 36.32
N TYR A 346 -14.27 -25.38 37.39
CA TYR A 346 -13.75 -24.04 37.64
C TYR A 346 -12.57 -23.71 36.71
N GLY A 347 -11.64 -24.65 36.56
CA GLY A 347 -10.51 -24.50 35.64
C GLY A 347 -10.98 -24.43 34.17
N GLY A 348 -11.97 -25.23 33.80
CA GLY A 348 -12.60 -25.21 32.49
C GLY A 348 -13.25 -23.85 32.20
N ARG A 349 -13.94 -23.25 33.18
CA ARG A 349 -14.51 -21.90 33.05
C ARG A 349 -13.42 -20.86 32.79
N SER A 350 -12.36 -20.85 33.59
CA SER A 350 -11.23 -19.93 33.42
C SER A 350 -10.53 -20.13 32.07
N ARG A 351 -10.39 -21.38 31.62
CA ARG A 351 -9.85 -21.70 30.29
C ARG A 351 -10.74 -21.16 29.17
N ALA A 352 -12.06 -21.31 29.27
CA ALA A 352 -13.00 -20.76 28.30
C ALA A 352 -12.94 -19.22 28.24
N ASP A 353 -12.87 -18.57 29.40
CA ASP A 353 -12.68 -17.12 29.51
C ASP A 353 -11.37 -16.66 28.84
N ALA A 354 -10.28 -17.40 29.08
CA ALA A 354 -8.98 -17.10 28.49
C ALA A 354 -8.97 -17.26 26.96
N LEU A 355 -9.58 -18.34 26.44
CA LEU A 355 -9.72 -18.58 25.00
C LEU A 355 -10.54 -17.47 24.32
N PHE A 356 -11.62 -17.03 24.98
CA PHE A 356 -12.44 -15.93 24.51
C PHE A 356 -11.63 -14.62 24.42
N ASP A 357 -10.88 -14.28 25.47
CA ASP A 357 -10.06 -13.06 25.54
C ASP A 357 -8.89 -13.10 24.53
N LEU A 358 -8.44 -14.29 24.12
CA LEU A 358 -7.46 -14.47 23.03
C LEU A 358 -8.07 -14.36 21.62
N GLY A 359 -9.40 -14.29 21.52
CA GLY A 359 -10.12 -14.20 20.25
C GLY A 359 -10.59 -15.54 19.68
N ASP A 360 -10.23 -16.67 20.30
CA ASP A 360 -10.71 -18.01 19.90
C ASP A 360 -12.11 -18.29 20.47
N THR A 361 -13.07 -17.53 19.96
CA THR A 361 -14.48 -17.58 20.40
C THR A 361 -15.16 -18.90 20.06
N ALA A 362 -14.67 -19.65 19.08
CA ALA A 362 -15.24 -20.95 18.72
C ALA A 362 -14.86 -22.01 19.77
N ALA A 363 -13.57 -22.13 20.07
CA ALA A 363 -13.09 -23.02 21.12
C ALA A 363 -13.64 -22.63 22.50
N ALA A 364 -13.73 -21.32 22.79
CA ALA A 364 -14.33 -20.83 24.03
C ALA A 364 -15.79 -21.28 24.18
N LEU A 365 -16.61 -21.16 23.12
CA LEU A 365 -18.01 -21.56 23.17
C LEU A 365 -18.19 -23.08 23.36
N GLU A 366 -17.34 -23.88 22.71
CA GLU A 366 -17.33 -25.33 22.91
C GLU A 366 -17.06 -25.68 24.38
N GLN A 367 -16.06 -25.05 24.99
CA GLN A 367 -15.74 -25.22 26.41
C GLN A 367 -16.90 -24.79 27.31
N TYR A 368 -17.51 -23.63 27.07
CA TYR A 368 -18.68 -23.22 27.85
C TYR A 368 -19.86 -24.19 27.73
N ARG A 369 -20.11 -24.73 26.53
CA ARG A 369 -21.18 -25.72 26.30
C ARG A 369 -20.92 -27.01 27.06
N ALA A 370 -19.67 -27.48 27.12
CA ALA A 370 -19.29 -28.65 27.92
C ALA A 370 -19.51 -28.44 29.42
N LEU A 371 -19.43 -27.19 29.90
CA LEU A 371 -19.60 -26.83 31.31
C LEU A 371 -21.06 -26.56 31.72
N ASN A 372 -21.97 -26.29 30.78
CA ASN A 372 -23.39 -26.03 31.07
C ASN A 372 -24.07 -27.07 32.00
N PRO A 373 -23.86 -28.40 31.88
CA PRO A 373 -24.46 -29.35 32.80
C PRO A 373 -23.88 -29.26 34.23
N GLN A 374 -22.68 -28.71 34.39
CA GLN A 374 -21.95 -28.65 35.67
C GLN A 374 -22.17 -27.31 36.40
N ILE A 375 -22.36 -26.22 35.65
CA ILE A 375 -22.58 -24.87 36.19
C ILE A 375 -24.09 -24.55 36.17
N LYS A 376 -24.72 -24.65 37.34
CA LYS A 376 -26.18 -24.47 37.49
C LYS A 376 -26.66 -23.03 37.27
N ALA A 377 -25.86 -22.03 37.63
CA ALA A 377 -26.22 -20.62 37.54
C ALA A 377 -25.01 -19.78 37.11
N TRP A 378 -25.00 -19.35 35.85
CA TRP A 378 -23.92 -18.53 35.30
C TRP A 378 -23.89 -17.12 35.88
N GLY A 379 -25.03 -16.62 36.38
CA GLY A 379 -25.12 -15.35 37.11
C GLY A 379 -24.24 -15.28 38.36
N ALA A 380 -23.76 -16.41 38.89
CA ALA A 380 -22.75 -16.43 39.95
C ALA A 380 -21.37 -15.93 39.48
N PHE A 381 -21.11 -15.95 38.17
CA PHE A 381 -19.87 -15.52 37.52
C PHE A 381 -20.16 -14.50 36.39
N PRO A 382 -20.52 -13.24 36.71
CA PRO A 382 -20.98 -12.26 35.72
C PRO A 382 -20.00 -11.98 34.58
N GLN A 383 -18.68 -12.01 34.84
CA GLN A 383 -17.67 -11.82 33.80
C GLN A 383 -17.65 -12.97 32.78
N SER A 384 -17.69 -14.22 33.24
CA SER A 384 -17.79 -15.39 32.35
C SER A 384 -19.13 -15.42 31.63
N LEU A 385 -20.22 -15.01 32.30
CA LEU A 385 -21.54 -14.89 31.65
C LEU A 385 -21.52 -13.85 30.52
N ALA A 386 -20.84 -12.72 30.70
CA ALA A 386 -20.67 -11.72 29.63
C ALA A 386 -19.91 -12.28 28.42
N ARG A 387 -18.80 -12.99 28.67
CA ARG A 387 -18.01 -13.67 27.62
C ARG A 387 -18.80 -14.76 26.92
N LEU A 388 -19.55 -15.57 27.68
CA LEU A 388 -20.44 -16.60 27.13
C LEU A 388 -21.55 -15.98 26.27
N ALA A 389 -22.21 -14.92 26.73
CA ALA A 389 -23.25 -14.23 25.97
C ALA A 389 -22.70 -13.70 24.63
N GLU A 390 -21.52 -13.10 24.66
CA GLU A 390 -20.83 -12.59 23.46
C GLU A 390 -20.30 -13.73 22.57
N ALA A 391 -19.83 -14.84 23.14
CA ALA A 391 -19.41 -16.02 22.39
C ALA A 391 -20.60 -16.65 21.65
N CYS A 392 -21.75 -16.82 22.31
CA CYS A 392 -22.99 -17.26 21.67
C CYS A 392 -23.37 -16.34 20.51
N TYR A 393 -23.36 -15.03 20.74
CA TYR A 393 -23.71 -14.04 19.71
C TYR A 393 -22.77 -14.13 18.51
N ARG A 394 -21.46 -14.14 18.74
CA ARG A 394 -20.45 -14.21 17.68
C ARG A 394 -20.53 -15.50 16.87
N GLN A 395 -20.93 -16.62 17.47
CA GLN A 395 -21.07 -17.90 16.78
C GLN A 395 -22.45 -18.09 16.13
N GLY A 396 -23.30 -17.06 16.11
CA GLY A 396 -24.62 -17.10 15.47
C GLY A 396 -25.70 -17.83 16.28
N ASP A 397 -25.40 -18.26 17.50
CA ASP A 397 -26.37 -18.86 18.42
C ASP A 397 -27.17 -17.75 19.14
N PHE A 398 -27.98 -17.03 18.35
CA PHE A 398 -28.69 -15.85 18.82
C PHE A 398 -29.74 -16.18 19.88
N ALA A 399 -30.35 -17.37 19.83
CA ALA A 399 -31.30 -17.82 20.83
C ALA A 399 -30.64 -17.98 22.21
N ALA A 400 -29.47 -18.63 22.28
CA ALA A 400 -28.71 -18.73 23.52
C ALA A 400 -28.20 -17.34 23.97
N ALA A 401 -27.72 -16.51 23.04
CA ALA A 401 -27.26 -15.16 23.35
C ALA A 401 -28.35 -14.31 24.03
N VAL A 402 -29.60 -14.39 23.55
CA VAL A 402 -30.74 -13.70 24.18
C VAL A 402 -30.90 -14.11 25.64
N ALA A 403 -30.91 -15.42 25.93
CA ALA A 403 -31.05 -15.89 27.31
C ALA A 403 -29.89 -15.41 28.21
N ARG A 404 -28.65 -15.45 27.71
CA ARG A 404 -27.46 -15.06 28.50
C ARG A 404 -27.35 -13.56 28.72
N TYR A 405 -27.70 -12.73 27.73
CA TYR A 405 -27.75 -11.28 27.92
C TYR A 405 -28.87 -10.84 28.87
N ALA A 406 -30.03 -11.53 28.84
CA ALA A 406 -31.09 -11.28 29.81
C ALA A 406 -30.64 -11.62 31.25
N GLU A 407 -29.99 -12.78 31.44
CA GLU A 407 -29.40 -13.18 32.72
C GLU A 407 -28.35 -12.14 33.18
N LEU A 408 -27.47 -11.70 32.27
CA LEU A 408 -26.42 -10.72 32.56
C LEU A 408 -26.99 -9.37 32.99
N ALA A 409 -28.07 -8.90 32.35
CA ALA A 409 -28.71 -7.64 32.70
C ALA A 409 -29.28 -7.62 34.13
N GLN A 410 -29.59 -8.78 34.70
CA GLN A 410 -30.06 -8.90 36.09
C GLN A 410 -28.92 -8.87 37.12
N VAL A 411 -27.75 -9.40 36.76
CA VAL A 411 -26.60 -9.54 37.68
C VAL A 411 -25.49 -8.51 37.47
N ALA A 412 -25.60 -7.67 36.44
CA ALA A 412 -24.64 -6.62 36.15
C ALA A 412 -24.60 -5.58 37.29
N GLY A 413 -23.39 -5.28 37.78
CA GLY A 413 -23.19 -4.51 39.00
C GLY A 413 -23.46 -3.01 38.88
N THR A 414 -23.42 -2.44 37.68
CA THR A 414 -23.59 -0.99 37.45
C THR A 414 -24.72 -0.71 36.45
N PRO A 415 -25.37 0.48 36.51
CA PRO A 415 -26.37 0.88 35.51
C PRO A 415 -25.82 0.84 34.07
N ALA A 416 -24.59 1.33 33.85
CA ALA A 416 -23.95 1.29 32.53
C ALA A 416 -23.77 -0.15 32.00
N ALA A 417 -23.31 -1.07 32.85
CA ALA A 417 -23.18 -2.49 32.47
C ALA A 417 -24.54 -3.14 32.19
N ARG A 418 -25.59 -2.78 32.95
CA ARG A 418 -26.96 -3.22 32.70
C ARG A 418 -27.48 -2.73 31.35
N ASN A 419 -27.26 -1.47 31.01
CA ASN A 419 -27.66 -0.91 29.72
C ASN A 419 -26.90 -1.58 28.55
N LEU A 420 -25.60 -1.85 28.69
CA LEU A 420 -24.83 -2.59 27.68
C LEU A 420 -25.30 -4.05 27.53
N ALA A 421 -25.63 -4.73 28.62
CA ALA A 421 -26.23 -6.06 28.56
C ALA A 421 -27.62 -6.03 27.90
N ALA A 422 -28.43 -5.02 28.19
CA ALA A 422 -29.73 -4.79 27.55
C ALA A 422 -29.58 -4.48 26.04
N PHE A 423 -28.55 -3.72 25.64
CA PHE A 423 -28.21 -3.56 24.22
C PHE A 423 -27.82 -4.90 23.58
N GLY A 424 -26.98 -5.70 24.25
CA GLY A 424 -26.60 -7.05 23.82
C GLY A 424 -27.81 -7.96 23.63
N HIS A 425 -28.79 -7.89 24.53
CA HIS A 425 -30.07 -8.58 24.42
C HIS A 425 -30.89 -8.11 23.21
N ALA A 426 -31.04 -6.80 23.04
CA ALA A 426 -31.83 -6.21 21.97
C ALA A 426 -31.31 -6.58 20.57
N ARG A 427 -29.99 -6.50 20.35
CA ARG A 427 -29.39 -6.93 19.07
C ARG A 427 -29.53 -8.43 18.84
N ALA A 428 -29.41 -9.25 19.89
CA ALA A 428 -29.61 -10.70 19.77
C ALA A 428 -31.08 -11.05 19.45
N LEU A 429 -32.05 -10.28 19.97
CA LEU A 429 -33.46 -10.41 19.59
C LEU A 429 -33.65 -10.16 18.09
N ILE A 430 -33.11 -9.06 17.57
CA ILE A 430 -33.19 -8.70 16.14
C ILE A 430 -32.60 -9.81 15.28
N ARG A 431 -31.38 -10.28 15.59
CA ARG A 431 -30.71 -11.37 14.85
C ARG A 431 -31.43 -12.71 14.96
N SER A 432 -32.18 -12.94 16.05
CA SER A 432 -33.03 -14.13 16.20
C SER A 432 -34.37 -14.05 15.45
N GLY A 433 -34.63 -12.96 14.71
CA GLY A 433 -35.88 -12.72 13.98
C GLY A 433 -36.98 -12.01 14.79
N ARG A 434 -36.76 -11.71 16.07
CA ARG A 434 -37.71 -10.97 16.93
C ARG A 434 -37.47 -9.47 16.84
N VAL A 435 -37.59 -8.94 15.62
CA VAL A 435 -37.21 -7.56 15.28
C VAL A 435 -38.00 -6.53 16.09
N ASP A 436 -39.33 -6.65 16.19
CA ASP A 436 -40.17 -5.66 16.89
C ASP A 436 -39.80 -5.52 18.38
N ALA A 437 -39.59 -6.65 19.06
CA ALA A 437 -39.19 -6.66 20.47
C ALA A 437 -37.81 -6.03 20.67
N GLY A 438 -36.85 -6.39 19.80
CA GLY A 438 -35.52 -5.81 19.83
C GLY A 438 -35.52 -4.31 19.53
N MET A 439 -36.26 -3.86 18.51
CA MET A 439 -36.38 -2.45 18.14
C MET A 439 -37.06 -1.61 19.23
N SER A 440 -38.08 -2.15 19.89
CA SER A 440 -38.71 -1.49 21.05
C SER A 440 -37.67 -1.22 22.16
N GLN A 441 -36.89 -2.25 22.51
CA GLN A 441 -35.84 -2.13 23.53
C GLN A 441 -34.72 -1.17 23.11
N LEU A 442 -34.29 -1.20 21.84
CA LEU A 442 -33.29 -0.25 21.32
C LEU A 442 -33.76 1.20 21.41
N ARG A 443 -35.03 1.49 21.08
CA ARG A 443 -35.59 2.85 21.18
C ARG A 443 -35.59 3.36 22.62
N THR A 444 -35.93 2.50 23.58
CA THR A 444 -35.83 2.85 25.00
C THR A 444 -34.39 3.16 25.42
N LEU A 445 -33.42 2.37 24.97
CA LEU A 445 -32.00 2.60 25.27
C LEU A 445 -31.47 3.87 24.58
N ALA A 446 -31.86 4.12 23.33
CA ALA A 446 -31.42 5.27 22.55
C ALA A 446 -31.87 6.62 23.15
N ALA A 447 -32.95 6.63 23.93
CA ALA A 447 -33.45 7.77 24.68
C ALA A 447 -32.61 8.12 25.93
N GLY A 448 -31.59 7.30 26.25
CA GLY A 448 -30.61 7.62 27.29
C GLY A 448 -29.74 8.85 26.99
N SER A 449 -28.85 9.20 27.92
CA SER A 449 -27.96 10.35 27.78
C SER A 449 -27.02 10.21 26.57
N GLU A 450 -26.55 11.34 26.04
CA GLU A 450 -25.61 11.32 24.91
C GLU A 450 -24.25 10.72 25.25
N GLU A 451 -23.89 10.65 26.53
CA GLU A 451 -22.64 10.07 27.03
C GLU A 451 -22.74 8.56 27.34
N ASP A 452 -23.95 7.96 27.32
CA ASP A 452 -24.12 6.53 27.56
C ASP A 452 -23.73 5.71 26.32
N GLU A 453 -22.68 4.89 26.44
CA GLU A 453 -22.22 3.99 25.37
C GLU A 453 -23.35 3.09 24.84
N ALA A 454 -24.23 2.58 25.72
CA ALA A 454 -25.32 1.72 25.30
C ALA A 454 -26.36 2.49 24.45
N ALA A 455 -26.64 3.75 24.80
CA ALA A 455 -27.53 4.62 24.03
C ALA A 455 -26.94 4.93 22.65
N GLN A 456 -25.63 5.24 22.58
CA GLN A 456 -24.95 5.50 21.31
C GLN A 456 -24.92 4.27 20.39
N ARG A 457 -24.63 3.08 20.94
CA ARG A 457 -24.70 1.82 20.20
C ARG A 457 -26.11 1.51 19.71
N ALA A 458 -27.12 1.78 20.54
CA ALA A 458 -28.52 1.62 20.15
C ALA A 458 -28.91 2.57 19.00
N ARG A 459 -28.49 3.83 19.05
CA ARG A 459 -28.70 4.80 17.96
C ARG A 459 -28.04 4.33 16.67
N LEU A 460 -26.80 3.83 16.73
CA LEU A 460 -26.10 3.31 15.55
C LEU A 460 -26.85 2.14 14.92
N LEU A 461 -27.26 1.15 15.73
CA LEU A 461 -27.98 -0.01 15.22
C LEU A 461 -29.38 0.35 14.69
N ILE A 462 -30.05 1.35 15.27
CA ILE A 462 -31.31 1.87 14.71
C ILE A 462 -31.05 2.49 13.33
N LEU A 463 -29.98 3.27 13.16
CA LEU A 463 -29.60 3.83 11.85
C LEU A 463 -29.31 2.74 10.82
N ASP A 464 -28.63 1.66 11.23
CA ASP A 464 -28.37 0.51 10.36
C ASP A 464 -29.69 -0.09 9.85
N GLN A 465 -30.64 -0.36 10.76
CA GLN A 465 -31.95 -0.91 10.42
C GLN A 465 -32.77 0.04 9.54
N GLU A 466 -32.73 1.35 9.79
CA GLU A 466 -33.42 2.35 8.96
C GLU A 466 -32.86 2.41 7.54
N VAL A 467 -31.54 2.33 7.38
CA VAL A 467 -30.89 2.31 6.07
C VAL A 467 -31.24 1.05 5.27
N LEU A 468 -31.31 -0.10 5.95
CA LEU A 468 -31.68 -1.37 5.32
C LEU A 468 -33.16 -1.42 4.93
N ALA A 469 -34.04 -0.81 5.73
CA ALA A 469 -35.49 -0.80 5.48
C ALA A 469 -35.96 0.29 4.50
N ALA A 470 -35.17 1.34 4.28
CA ALA A 470 -35.55 2.46 3.43
C ALA A 470 -35.26 2.23 1.93
N PRO A 471 -36.09 2.77 1.02
CA PRO A 471 -35.70 2.98 -0.37
C PRO A 471 -34.36 3.73 -0.42
N ALA A 472 -33.50 3.41 -1.40
CA ALA A 472 -32.12 3.91 -1.47
C ALA A 472 -32.02 5.42 -1.16
N GLU A 473 -32.84 6.25 -1.83
CA GLU A 473 -32.90 7.70 -1.62
C GLU A 473 -33.16 8.14 -0.17
N LYS A 474 -34.07 7.45 0.56
CA LYS A 474 -34.43 7.80 1.94
C LYS A 474 -33.39 7.30 2.95
N GLY A 475 -32.69 6.20 2.65
CA GLY A 475 -31.57 5.70 3.45
C GLY A 475 -30.39 6.68 3.47
N PHE A 476 -30.12 7.36 2.35
CA PHE A 476 -29.03 8.32 2.23
C PHE A 476 -29.24 9.61 3.05
N MET A 477 -30.47 9.99 3.38
CA MET A 477 -30.75 11.12 4.29
C MET A 477 -30.20 10.89 5.71
N LYS A 478 -29.76 9.66 6.03
CA LYS A 478 -29.17 9.29 7.32
C LYS A 478 -27.64 9.45 7.38
N VAL A 479 -26.99 9.84 6.29
CA VAL A 479 -25.53 10.05 6.20
C VAL A 479 -25.02 11.04 7.26
N LEU A 480 -25.79 12.10 7.56
CA LEU A 480 -25.44 13.08 8.59
C LEU A 480 -25.54 12.52 10.01
N SER A 481 -26.47 11.59 10.26
CA SER A 481 -26.61 10.93 11.57
C SER A 481 -25.40 10.04 11.87
N TYR A 482 -24.87 9.32 10.86
CA TYR A 482 -23.61 8.58 11.00
C TYR A 482 -22.43 9.51 11.24
N GLN A 483 -22.34 10.61 10.49
CA GLN A 483 -21.27 11.61 10.66
C GLN A 483 -21.25 12.16 12.10
N GLN A 484 -22.43 12.49 12.63
CA GLN A 484 -22.55 13.01 13.99
C GLN A 484 -22.04 11.98 15.02
N LEU A 485 -22.49 10.72 14.94
CA LEU A 485 -22.00 9.65 15.82
C LEU A 485 -20.51 9.38 15.64
N GLY A 486 -19.99 9.51 14.42
CA GLY A 486 -18.56 9.39 14.11
C GLY A 486 -17.69 10.41 14.84
N VAL A 487 -18.28 11.55 15.24
CA VAL A 487 -17.59 12.59 16.01
C VAL A 487 -17.87 12.48 17.52
N THR A 488 -19.11 12.23 17.92
CA THR A 488 -19.56 12.35 19.32
C THR A 488 -19.49 11.06 20.13
N ALA A 489 -19.32 9.89 19.51
CA ALA A 489 -19.33 8.64 20.27
C ALA A 489 -18.17 8.55 21.29
N VAL A 490 -18.46 8.02 22.49
CA VAL A 490 -17.50 7.96 23.61
C VAL A 490 -16.37 6.99 23.30
N ARG A 491 -16.70 5.83 22.72
CA ARG A 491 -15.72 4.82 22.32
C ARG A 491 -15.11 5.16 20.97
N ARG A 492 -13.78 5.08 20.88
CA ARG A 492 -13.04 5.28 19.63
C ARG A 492 -13.51 4.31 18.55
N GLU A 493 -13.74 3.06 18.93
CA GLU A 493 -14.16 1.99 18.02
C GLU A 493 -15.53 2.28 17.40
N LEU A 494 -16.45 2.82 18.20
CA LEU A 494 -17.80 3.17 17.77
C LEU A 494 -17.79 4.40 16.86
N ARG A 495 -16.94 5.40 17.17
CA ARG A 495 -16.69 6.55 16.29
C ARG A 495 -16.18 6.10 14.93
N GLU A 496 -15.19 5.21 14.94
CA GLU A 496 -14.58 4.70 13.71
C GLU A 496 -15.60 3.93 12.85
N GLU A 497 -16.45 3.10 13.46
CA GLU A 497 -17.53 2.42 12.74
C GLU A 497 -18.54 3.39 12.12
N ALA A 498 -19.03 4.35 12.91
CA ALA A 498 -20.00 5.33 12.44
C ALA A 498 -19.42 6.22 11.32
N ALA A 499 -18.16 6.67 11.47
CA ALA A 499 -17.47 7.46 10.46
C ALA A 499 -17.22 6.67 9.17
N PHE A 500 -16.89 5.37 9.26
CA PHE A 500 -16.76 4.53 8.07
C PHE A 500 -18.10 4.33 7.37
N LYS A 501 -19.17 4.02 8.12
CA LYS A 501 -20.53 3.88 7.57
C LYS A 501 -21.04 5.17 6.93
N HIS A 502 -20.65 6.34 7.44
CA HIS A 502 -20.88 7.63 6.79
C HIS A 502 -20.23 7.72 5.40
N VAL A 503 -18.91 7.44 5.30
CA VAL A 503 -18.18 7.45 4.03
C VAL A 503 -18.76 6.44 3.04
N LEU A 504 -19.08 5.24 3.54
CA LEU A 504 -19.65 4.16 2.74
C LEU A 504 -20.99 4.56 2.13
N LEU A 505 -21.90 5.13 2.91
CA LEU A 505 -23.19 5.57 2.40
C LEU A 505 -23.09 6.73 1.42
N ALA A 506 -22.15 7.66 1.64
CA ALA A 506 -21.86 8.72 0.66
C ALA A 506 -21.38 8.12 -0.66
N ALA A 507 -20.52 7.11 -0.61
CA ALA A 507 -20.01 6.39 -1.78
C ALA A 507 -21.09 5.62 -2.54
N LEU A 508 -22.01 4.97 -1.82
CA LEU A 508 -23.15 4.27 -2.43
C LEU A 508 -24.17 5.23 -3.07
N GLN A 509 -24.21 6.49 -2.64
CA GLN A 509 -25.09 7.50 -3.22
C GLN A 509 -24.48 8.12 -4.49
N ASN A 510 -23.24 8.59 -4.39
CA ASN A 510 -22.53 9.20 -5.50
C ASN A 510 -21.02 8.99 -5.37
N VAL A 511 -20.42 8.48 -6.43
CA VAL A 511 -18.97 8.31 -6.51
C VAL A 511 -18.38 9.53 -7.19
N ASP A 512 -17.90 10.50 -6.40
CA ASP A 512 -17.27 11.72 -6.89
C ASP A 512 -16.06 12.14 -6.03
N ARG A 513 -15.46 13.30 -6.36
CA ARG A 513 -14.34 13.87 -5.61
C ARG A 513 -14.67 14.20 -4.15
N THR A 514 -15.92 14.54 -3.84
CA THR A 514 -16.35 14.88 -2.48
C THR A 514 -16.30 13.63 -1.61
N THR A 515 -16.87 12.53 -2.10
CA THR A 515 -16.84 11.23 -1.43
C THR A 515 -15.41 10.74 -1.27
N LEU A 516 -14.57 10.86 -2.30
CA LEU A 516 -13.15 10.53 -2.20
C LEU A 516 -12.46 11.35 -1.10
N GLY A 517 -12.79 12.64 -0.97
CA GLY A 517 -12.31 13.49 0.11
C GLY A 517 -12.75 13.03 1.50
N PHE A 518 -13.98 12.54 1.67
CA PHE A 518 -14.44 11.97 2.94
C PHE A 518 -13.66 10.70 3.31
N LEU A 519 -13.38 9.83 2.32
CA LEU A 519 -12.56 8.63 2.53
C LEU A 519 -11.10 8.99 2.89
N GLU A 520 -10.51 9.97 2.22
CA GLU A 520 -9.17 10.47 2.53
C GLU A 520 -9.08 10.98 3.96
N GLU A 521 -10.07 11.75 4.39
CA GLU A 521 -10.13 12.27 5.74
C GLU A 521 -10.27 11.15 6.77
N PHE A 522 -11.12 10.17 6.48
CA PHE A 522 -11.26 8.99 7.33
C PHE A 522 -9.93 8.23 7.48
N ILE A 523 -9.25 7.92 6.38
CA ILE A 523 -7.94 7.24 6.38
C ILE A 523 -6.93 8.05 7.19
N ARG A 524 -6.94 9.38 7.04
CA ARG A 524 -6.03 10.27 7.77
C ARG A 524 -6.29 10.25 9.27
N GLN A 525 -7.54 10.26 9.70
CA GLN A 525 -7.94 10.25 11.11
C GLN A 525 -7.76 8.86 11.76
N HIS A 526 -7.93 7.78 11.00
CA HIS A 526 -7.97 6.40 11.49
C HIS A 526 -6.85 5.51 10.91
N ARG A 527 -5.62 6.04 10.74
CA ARG A 527 -4.50 5.31 10.11
C ARG A 527 -4.14 3.95 10.74
N GLN A 528 -4.31 3.82 12.06
CA GLN A 528 -4.07 2.58 12.81
C GLN A 528 -5.40 1.96 13.29
N GLY A 529 -6.48 2.31 12.59
CA GLY A 529 -7.82 1.84 12.85
C GLY A 529 -8.04 0.41 12.34
N ARG A 530 -9.08 -0.23 12.85
CA ARG A 530 -9.51 -1.56 12.37
C ARG A 530 -10.12 -1.52 10.98
N PHE A 531 -10.45 -0.31 10.48
CA PHE A 531 -11.05 -0.12 9.17
C PHE A 531 -10.05 0.21 8.07
N GLN A 532 -8.74 0.09 8.31
CA GLN A 532 -7.72 0.38 7.30
C GLN A 532 -7.92 -0.46 6.03
N ASP A 533 -8.09 -1.78 6.19
CA ASP A 533 -8.28 -2.70 5.06
C ASP A 533 -9.58 -2.39 4.30
N PHE A 534 -10.67 -2.06 5.01
CA PHE A 534 -11.95 -1.65 4.39
C PHE A 534 -11.83 -0.32 3.65
N SER A 535 -11.11 0.64 4.21
CA SER A 535 -10.88 1.94 3.57
C SER A 535 -10.05 1.78 2.31
N GLN A 536 -9.11 0.85 2.33
CA GLN A 536 -8.28 0.54 1.18
C GLN A 536 -9.09 -0.15 0.07
N ALA A 537 -9.95 -1.10 0.44
CA ALA A 537 -10.87 -1.75 -0.49
C ALA A 537 -11.85 -0.75 -1.11
N LEU A 538 -12.40 0.17 -0.32
CA LEU A 538 -13.27 1.22 -0.83
C LEU A 538 -12.50 2.19 -1.74
N LEU A 539 -11.24 2.52 -1.41
CA LEU A 539 -10.41 3.41 -2.23
C LEU A 539 -10.10 2.79 -3.60
N ASN A 540 -9.77 1.49 -3.64
CA ASN A 540 -9.54 0.72 -4.86
C ASN A 540 -10.68 0.89 -5.88
N GLU A 541 -11.89 1.02 -5.35
CA GLU A 541 -13.12 0.98 -6.10
C GLU A 541 -13.59 2.36 -6.54
N LEU A 542 -13.53 3.34 -5.64
CA LEU A 542 -13.92 4.72 -5.96
C LEU A 542 -12.95 5.37 -6.93
N LEU A 543 -11.64 5.13 -6.76
CA LEU A 543 -10.61 5.89 -7.46
C LEU A 543 -10.70 5.80 -9.00
N PRO A 544 -10.80 4.61 -9.63
CA PRO A 544 -10.94 4.52 -11.09
C PRO A 544 -12.18 5.24 -11.63
N GLN A 545 -13.31 5.14 -10.93
CA GLN A 545 -14.54 5.78 -11.35
C GLN A 545 -14.46 7.31 -11.21
N VAL A 546 -13.89 7.81 -10.11
CA VAL A 546 -13.67 9.25 -9.92
C VAL A 546 -12.75 9.80 -11.01
N ILE A 547 -11.67 9.08 -11.35
CA ILE A 547 -10.79 9.47 -12.46
C ILE A 547 -11.56 9.51 -13.79
N ARG A 548 -12.32 8.45 -14.14
CA ARG A 548 -13.15 8.41 -15.36
C ARG A 548 -14.14 9.56 -15.45
N GLN A 549 -14.85 9.86 -14.36
CA GLN A 549 -15.78 10.99 -14.32
C GLN A 549 -15.06 12.34 -14.48
N THR A 550 -13.88 12.49 -13.87
CA THR A 550 -13.07 13.70 -13.97
C THR A 550 -12.59 13.91 -15.42
N VAL A 551 -12.19 12.82 -16.09
CA VAL A 551 -11.86 12.81 -17.53
C VAL A 551 -13.08 13.12 -18.39
N GLY A 552 -14.23 12.50 -18.12
CA GLY A 552 -15.48 12.75 -18.85
C GLY A 552 -15.99 14.20 -18.72
N ARG A 553 -15.66 14.88 -17.61
CA ARG A 553 -15.90 16.32 -17.40
C ARG A 553 -14.83 17.23 -18.01
N GLN A 554 -13.85 16.67 -18.73
CA GLN A 554 -12.71 17.38 -19.33
C GLN A 554 -11.75 18.03 -18.32
N ASP A 555 -11.77 17.65 -17.03
CA ASP A 555 -10.80 18.10 -16.02
C ASP A 555 -9.54 17.21 -16.03
N TYR A 556 -8.77 17.27 -17.12
CA TYR A 556 -7.60 16.40 -17.29
C TYR A 556 -6.49 16.65 -16.27
N PHE A 557 -6.31 17.90 -15.84
CA PHE A 557 -5.35 18.22 -14.79
C PHE A 557 -5.78 17.58 -13.47
N GLY A 558 -7.06 17.65 -13.13
CA GLY A 558 -7.59 17.00 -11.96
C GLY A 558 -7.46 15.47 -11.99
N ALA A 559 -7.65 14.86 -13.15
CA ALA A 559 -7.42 13.42 -13.34
C ALA A 559 -5.94 13.06 -13.13
N LEU A 560 -5.02 13.84 -13.70
CA LEU A 560 -3.57 13.63 -13.54
C LEU A 560 -3.14 13.74 -12.07
N VAL A 561 -3.64 14.73 -11.34
CA VAL A 561 -3.35 14.90 -9.90
C VAL A 561 -3.79 13.67 -9.10
N LEU A 562 -4.94 13.07 -9.44
CA LEU A 562 -5.42 11.86 -8.77
C LEU A 562 -4.53 10.65 -9.10
N VAL A 563 -4.12 10.50 -10.36
CA VAL A 563 -3.20 9.43 -10.78
C VAL A 563 -1.86 9.53 -10.07
N GLU A 564 -1.27 10.73 -10.01
CA GLU A 564 -0.01 10.98 -9.33
C GLU A 564 -0.12 10.73 -7.82
N LYS A 565 -1.19 11.23 -7.17
CA LYS A 565 -1.42 11.06 -5.73
C LYS A 565 -1.55 9.59 -5.33
N TYR A 566 -2.16 8.78 -6.19
CA TYR A 566 -2.48 7.38 -5.91
C TYR A 566 -1.68 6.40 -6.76
N ARG A 567 -0.50 6.81 -7.23
CA ARG A 567 0.40 6.01 -8.10
C ARG A 567 0.56 4.57 -7.63
N ASP A 568 1.12 4.39 -6.44
CA ASP A 568 1.48 3.06 -5.93
C ASP A 568 0.24 2.18 -5.76
N HIS A 569 -0.90 2.81 -5.51
CA HIS A 569 -2.18 2.16 -5.32
C HIS A 569 -2.79 1.68 -6.64
N LEU A 570 -2.78 2.52 -7.68
CA LEU A 570 -3.26 2.18 -9.02
C LEU A 570 -2.42 1.07 -9.68
N VAL A 571 -1.10 1.08 -9.45
CA VAL A 571 -0.20 0.04 -9.94
C VAL A 571 -0.52 -1.32 -9.29
N ALA A 572 -0.77 -1.33 -7.98
CA ALA A 572 -1.08 -2.56 -7.24
C ALA A 572 -2.40 -3.21 -7.70
N LEU A 573 -3.32 -2.41 -8.26
CA LEU A 573 -4.65 -2.84 -8.66
C LEU A 573 -4.71 -3.57 -10.02
N GLY A 574 -3.73 -3.37 -10.90
CA GLY A 574 -3.71 -3.97 -12.25
C GLY A 574 -4.80 -3.46 -13.21
N THR A 575 -5.87 -2.82 -12.72
CA THR A 575 -6.98 -2.21 -13.48
C THR A 575 -6.66 -0.83 -14.05
N GLY A 576 -5.46 -0.29 -13.80
CA GLY A 576 -5.06 1.06 -14.24
C GLY A 576 -4.61 1.18 -15.69
N SER A 577 -4.26 0.10 -16.38
CA SER A 577 -3.66 0.17 -17.73
C SER A 577 -4.63 0.72 -18.78
N GLU A 578 -5.85 0.21 -18.85
CA GLU A 578 -6.88 0.68 -19.80
C GLU A 578 -7.30 2.13 -19.52
N LEU A 579 -7.54 2.47 -18.24
CA LEU A 579 -7.89 3.83 -17.85
C LEU A 579 -6.81 4.85 -18.21
N LEU A 580 -5.54 4.48 -18.07
CA LEU A 580 -4.41 5.37 -18.35
C LEU A 580 -4.10 5.43 -19.85
N LEU A 581 -4.36 4.35 -20.59
CA LEU A 581 -4.41 4.38 -22.06
C LEU A 581 -5.48 5.36 -22.56
N ASP A 582 -6.70 5.27 -22.01
CA ASP A 582 -7.82 6.16 -22.34
C ASP A 582 -7.49 7.63 -22.01
N LEU A 583 -6.87 7.89 -20.85
CA LEU A 583 -6.45 9.22 -20.45
C LEU A 583 -5.40 9.81 -21.41
N GLY A 584 -4.36 9.04 -21.73
CA GLY A 584 -3.33 9.47 -22.68
C GLY A 584 -3.91 9.73 -24.08
N SER A 585 -4.84 8.89 -24.53
CA SER A 585 -5.52 9.03 -25.82
C SER A 585 -6.41 10.28 -25.87
N ALA A 586 -7.15 10.54 -24.79
CA ALA A 586 -7.98 11.74 -24.66
C ALA A 586 -7.14 13.02 -24.67
N LEU A 587 -6.01 13.03 -23.94
CA LEU A 587 -5.07 14.15 -23.91
C LEU A 587 -4.47 14.42 -25.30
N ARG A 588 -4.09 13.37 -26.03
CA ARG A 588 -3.59 13.49 -27.40
C ARG A 588 -4.64 14.08 -28.33
N SER A 589 -5.87 13.60 -28.27
CA SER A 589 -6.98 14.05 -29.11
C SER A 589 -7.30 15.54 -28.93
N LEU A 590 -6.93 16.11 -27.79
CA LEU A 590 -7.05 17.54 -27.47
C LEU A 590 -5.81 18.37 -27.80
N GLY A 591 -4.76 17.76 -28.36
CA GLY A 591 -3.50 18.43 -28.67
C GLY A 591 -2.59 18.69 -27.46
N LEU A 592 -2.91 18.12 -26.29
CA LEU A 592 -2.08 18.23 -25.08
C LEU A 592 -0.95 17.18 -25.09
N LEU A 593 -0.10 17.26 -26.11
CA LEU A 593 0.87 16.21 -26.43
C LEU A 593 1.92 15.97 -25.34
N ASP A 594 2.38 17.02 -24.64
CA ASP A 594 3.33 16.87 -23.52
C ASP A 594 2.73 16.02 -22.39
N LYS A 595 1.51 16.34 -21.98
CA LYS A 595 0.81 15.63 -20.90
C LYS A 595 0.47 14.20 -21.30
N ALA A 596 0.12 13.96 -22.57
CA ALA A 596 -0.11 12.62 -23.08
C ALA A 596 1.18 11.78 -23.03
N ALA A 597 2.32 12.37 -23.41
CA ALA A 597 3.62 11.71 -23.32
C ALA A 597 3.99 11.41 -21.86
N ASP A 598 3.78 12.36 -20.94
CA ASP A 598 4.03 12.18 -19.49
C ASP A 598 3.26 10.99 -18.92
N VAL A 599 1.98 10.84 -19.29
CA VAL A 599 1.15 9.69 -18.89
C VAL A 599 1.77 8.38 -19.38
N TYR A 600 2.17 8.29 -20.65
CA TYR A 600 2.76 7.06 -21.18
C TYR A 600 4.16 6.77 -20.64
N PHE A 601 5.01 7.80 -20.42
CA PHE A 601 6.31 7.62 -19.76
C PHE A 601 6.13 7.10 -18.34
N PHE A 602 5.20 7.67 -17.59
CA PHE A 602 4.84 7.19 -16.27
C PHE A 602 4.42 5.71 -16.30
N MET A 603 3.61 5.30 -17.29
CA MET A 603 3.18 3.91 -17.43
C MET A 603 4.34 2.97 -17.76
N LEU A 604 5.23 3.35 -18.66
CA LEU A 604 6.41 2.55 -19.00
C LEU A 604 7.40 2.42 -17.84
N ASP A 605 7.46 3.39 -16.94
CA ASP A 605 8.23 3.30 -15.71
C ASP A 605 7.54 2.43 -14.65
N ALA A 606 6.21 2.52 -14.55
CA ALA A 606 5.41 1.78 -13.57
C ALA A 606 5.30 0.28 -13.89
N TYR A 607 5.20 -0.09 -15.18
CA TYR A 607 5.00 -1.46 -15.64
C TYR A 607 6.29 -2.12 -16.17
N ARG A 608 7.46 -1.52 -15.96
CA ARG A 608 8.73 -2.02 -16.49
C ARG A 608 8.97 -3.49 -16.12
N GLY A 609 9.03 -4.36 -17.11
CA GLY A 609 9.28 -5.80 -16.96
C GLY A 609 8.09 -6.59 -16.40
N GLU A 610 6.92 -5.97 -16.24
CA GLU A 610 5.68 -6.60 -15.77
C GLU A 610 4.75 -6.96 -16.94
N ALA A 611 3.84 -7.91 -16.71
CA ALA A 611 2.81 -8.27 -17.69
C ALA A 611 1.84 -7.08 -17.85
N GLY A 612 1.94 -6.37 -18.98
CA GLY A 612 1.13 -5.17 -19.26
C GLY A 612 1.92 -3.93 -19.68
N GLU A 613 3.26 -3.99 -19.80
CA GLU A 613 4.09 -2.87 -20.31
C GLU A 613 3.87 -2.60 -21.81
N GLU A 614 3.75 -3.65 -22.61
CA GLU A 614 3.73 -3.59 -24.08
C GLU A 614 2.69 -2.60 -24.66
N PRO A 615 1.42 -2.54 -24.19
CA PRO A 615 0.38 -1.66 -24.72
C PRO A 615 0.72 -0.16 -24.76
N PHE A 616 1.67 0.32 -23.96
CA PHE A 616 1.96 1.76 -23.85
C PHE A 616 2.93 2.31 -24.91
N TYR A 617 3.68 1.44 -25.61
CA TYR A 617 4.72 1.89 -26.55
C TYR A 617 4.14 2.53 -27.81
N ALA A 618 3.20 1.88 -28.51
CA ALA A 618 2.63 2.44 -29.75
C ALA A 618 1.93 3.80 -29.52
N PRO A 619 1.06 3.97 -28.50
CA PRO A 619 0.47 5.27 -28.20
C PRO A 619 1.51 6.36 -27.88
N LEU A 620 2.59 6.01 -27.17
CA LEU A 620 3.69 6.92 -26.92
C LEU A 620 4.40 7.32 -28.23
N LEU A 621 4.74 6.35 -29.09
CA LEU A 621 5.39 6.63 -30.37
C LEU A 621 4.54 7.51 -31.28
N GLU A 622 3.21 7.34 -31.26
CA GLU A 622 2.27 8.21 -31.95
C GLU A 622 2.31 9.65 -31.41
N VAL A 623 2.28 9.82 -30.08
CA VAL A 623 2.39 11.15 -29.44
C VAL A 623 3.73 11.80 -29.75
N LEU A 624 4.85 11.08 -29.62
CA LEU A 624 6.18 11.59 -29.89
C LEU A 624 6.39 11.94 -31.38
N SER A 625 5.80 11.14 -32.27
CA SER A 625 5.81 11.45 -33.71
C SER A 625 5.01 12.72 -34.02
N ALA A 626 3.84 12.91 -33.38
CA ALA A 626 3.05 14.13 -33.51
C ALA A 626 3.75 15.37 -32.94
N LYS A 627 4.64 15.18 -31.96
CA LYS A 627 5.53 16.23 -31.42
C LYS A 627 6.76 16.51 -32.29
N GLU A 628 6.99 15.72 -33.34
CA GLU A 628 8.21 15.74 -34.15
C GLU A 628 9.50 15.48 -33.33
N ASP A 629 9.39 14.83 -32.15
CA ASP A 629 10.55 14.45 -31.34
C ASP A 629 11.15 13.14 -31.87
N HIS A 630 11.79 13.24 -33.04
CA HIS A 630 12.36 12.11 -33.75
C HIS A 630 13.39 11.35 -32.91
N ARG A 631 14.10 12.02 -31.99
CA ARG A 631 15.10 11.39 -31.12
C ARG A 631 14.43 10.41 -30.17
N LEU A 632 13.39 10.84 -29.47
CA LEU A 632 12.66 9.98 -28.53
C LEU A 632 11.87 8.89 -29.25
N VAL A 633 11.35 9.15 -30.46
CA VAL A 633 10.71 8.10 -31.28
C VAL A 633 11.70 6.95 -31.55
N ILE A 634 12.93 7.26 -31.95
CA ILE A 634 13.97 6.24 -32.22
C ILE A 634 14.31 5.48 -30.94
N GLU A 635 14.57 6.19 -29.84
CA GLU A 635 14.95 5.62 -28.54
C GLU A 635 13.91 4.63 -28.02
N TYR A 636 12.63 5.02 -27.99
CA TYR A 636 11.56 4.17 -27.46
C TYR A 636 11.15 3.06 -28.43
N ALA A 637 11.29 3.26 -29.74
CA ALA A 637 11.11 2.18 -30.70
C ALA A 637 12.22 1.13 -30.58
N ASP A 638 13.48 1.55 -30.36
CA ASP A 638 14.58 0.63 -30.09
C ASP A 638 14.38 -0.16 -28.81
N ARG A 639 14.02 0.53 -27.72
CA ARG A 639 13.68 -0.13 -26.45
C ARG A 639 12.56 -1.16 -26.62
N TYR A 640 11.52 -0.82 -27.37
CA TYR A 640 10.43 -1.76 -27.67
C TYR A 640 10.94 -2.98 -28.44
N LEU A 641 11.71 -2.79 -29.51
CA LEU A 641 12.20 -3.89 -30.36
C LEU A 641 13.18 -4.81 -29.61
N GLU A 642 13.95 -4.26 -28.65
CA GLU A 642 14.81 -5.02 -27.76
C GLU A 642 14.02 -5.85 -26.74
N HIS A 643 12.99 -5.26 -26.12
CA HIS A 643 12.23 -5.89 -25.04
C HIS A 643 11.12 -6.81 -25.54
N PHE A 644 10.50 -6.50 -26.68
CA PHE A 644 9.35 -7.19 -27.27
C PHE A 644 9.60 -7.54 -28.75
N PRO A 645 10.64 -8.34 -29.08
CA PRO A 645 11.04 -8.63 -30.47
C PRO A 645 9.97 -9.40 -31.28
N LYS A 646 8.99 -10.01 -30.60
CA LYS A 646 7.84 -10.71 -31.22
C LYS A 646 6.49 -10.11 -30.80
N GLY A 647 6.51 -8.90 -30.23
CA GLY A 647 5.29 -8.23 -29.76
C GLY A 647 4.37 -7.81 -30.91
N GLU A 648 3.11 -7.54 -30.59
CA GLU A 648 2.08 -7.19 -31.57
C GLU A 648 2.36 -5.83 -32.24
N GLN A 649 3.10 -4.95 -31.57
CA GLN A 649 3.38 -3.59 -32.03
C GLN A 649 4.72 -3.44 -32.77
N VAL A 650 5.42 -4.54 -33.12
CA VAL A 650 6.69 -4.50 -33.87
C VAL A 650 6.55 -3.70 -35.18
N GLN A 651 5.46 -3.93 -35.92
CA GLN A 651 5.17 -3.20 -37.16
C GLN A 651 5.05 -1.69 -36.92
N SER A 652 4.35 -1.29 -35.85
CA SER A 652 4.16 0.12 -35.49
C SER A 652 5.49 0.76 -35.11
N ALA A 653 6.25 0.12 -34.22
CA ALA A 653 7.54 0.59 -33.76
C ALA A 653 8.54 0.79 -34.93
N LEU A 654 8.66 -0.20 -35.82
CA LEU A 654 9.53 -0.09 -37.01
C LEU A 654 9.07 1.01 -37.96
N SER A 655 7.75 1.18 -38.15
CA SER A 655 7.20 2.21 -39.04
C SER A 655 7.47 3.63 -38.51
N HIS A 656 7.25 3.87 -37.22
CA HIS A 656 7.55 5.16 -36.58
C HIS A 656 9.05 5.45 -36.56
N LYS A 657 9.88 4.45 -36.23
CA LYS A 657 11.34 4.56 -36.27
C LYS A 657 11.87 4.90 -37.66
N LEU A 658 11.36 4.23 -38.70
CA LEU A 658 11.76 4.47 -40.08
C LEU A 658 11.45 5.92 -40.52
N ARG A 659 10.26 6.42 -40.18
CA ARG A 659 9.87 7.82 -40.47
C ARG A 659 10.78 8.81 -39.74
N ALA A 660 11.06 8.57 -38.46
CA ALA A 660 11.95 9.41 -37.66
C ALA A 660 13.39 9.43 -38.20
N LEU A 661 13.95 8.28 -38.57
CA LEU A 661 15.28 8.20 -39.19
C LEU A 661 15.34 8.91 -40.53
N THR A 662 14.29 8.76 -41.34
CA THR A 662 14.20 9.43 -42.65
C THR A 662 14.10 10.95 -42.48
N ALA A 663 13.35 11.44 -41.48
CA ALA A 663 13.28 12.85 -41.14
C ALA A 663 14.63 13.42 -40.64
N GLN A 664 15.38 12.63 -39.88
CA GLN A 664 16.76 12.97 -39.47
C GLN A 664 17.80 12.80 -40.58
N LYS A 665 17.39 12.34 -41.77
CA LYS A 665 18.27 12.03 -42.92
C LYS A 665 19.31 10.94 -42.63
N ASP A 666 19.08 10.09 -41.64
CA ASP A 666 19.87 8.87 -41.43
C ASP A 666 19.37 7.75 -42.35
N TYR A 667 19.58 7.96 -43.65
CA TYR A 667 19.18 7.02 -44.69
C TYR A 667 19.87 5.65 -44.57
N PRO A 668 21.16 5.53 -44.17
CA PRO A 668 21.78 4.23 -43.94
C PRO A 668 21.08 3.38 -42.87
N ALA A 669 20.69 3.98 -41.73
CA ALA A 669 19.95 3.25 -40.70
C ALA A 669 18.52 2.92 -41.15
N ALA A 670 17.85 3.86 -41.83
CA ALA A 670 16.53 3.64 -42.42
C ALA A 670 16.53 2.48 -43.45
N ALA A 671 17.57 2.40 -44.28
CA ALA A 671 17.72 1.33 -45.28
C ALA A 671 17.83 -0.05 -44.62
N LYS A 672 18.54 -0.17 -43.48
CA LYS A 672 18.61 -1.43 -42.73
C LYS A 672 17.24 -1.92 -42.27
N ILE A 673 16.39 -1.03 -41.75
CA ILE A 673 15.02 -1.36 -41.34
C ILE A 673 14.20 -1.86 -42.54
N LEU A 674 14.29 -1.15 -43.67
CA LEU A 674 13.57 -1.51 -44.89
C LEU A 674 13.99 -2.87 -45.48
N THR A 675 15.20 -3.32 -45.20
CA THR A 675 15.67 -4.65 -45.61
C THR A 675 15.30 -5.78 -44.65
N SER A 676 14.71 -5.47 -43.49
CA SER A 676 14.25 -6.49 -42.55
C SER A 676 12.99 -7.20 -43.06
N THR A 677 12.82 -8.46 -42.71
CA THR A 677 11.61 -9.25 -43.01
C THR A 677 10.45 -8.97 -42.05
N GLU A 678 10.72 -8.24 -40.96
CA GLU A 678 9.76 -7.94 -39.90
C GLU A 678 8.82 -6.79 -40.25
N LEU A 679 9.27 -5.86 -41.10
CA LEU A 679 8.45 -4.76 -41.59
C LEU A 679 7.59 -5.22 -42.77
N LYS A 680 6.28 -5.37 -42.54
CA LYS A 680 5.30 -5.51 -43.61
C LYS A 680 5.25 -4.23 -44.44
N ARG A 681 5.44 -4.35 -45.75
CA ARG A 681 5.40 -3.21 -46.68
C ARG A 681 3.96 -2.74 -46.89
N THR A 682 3.76 -1.43 -46.86
CA THR A 682 2.54 -0.74 -47.31
C THR A 682 2.90 0.25 -48.41
N PRO A 683 1.95 0.73 -49.23
CA PRO A 683 2.23 1.68 -50.30
C PRO A 683 2.97 2.94 -49.82
N GLU A 684 2.61 3.47 -48.65
CA GLU A 684 3.25 4.65 -48.06
C GLU A 684 4.70 4.36 -47.65
N LEU A 685 4.96 3.16 -47.10
CA LEU A 685 6.31 2.74 -46.73
C LEU A 685 7.17 2.45 -47.96
N ASP A 686 6.59 1.96 -49.05
CA ASP A 686 7.31 1.69 -50.29
C ASP A 686 7.68 3.00 -51.05
N LEU A 687 6.84 4.04 -50.99
CA LEU A 687 7.21 5.39 -51.44
C LEU A 687 8.35 5.98 -50.61
N LEU A 688 8.29 5.81 -49.28
CA LEU A 688 9.37 6.20 -48.38
C LEU A 688 10.65 5.42 -48.67
N ALA A 689 10.53 4.11 -48.93
CA ALA A 689 11.65 3.24 -49.26
C ALA A 689 12.32 3.64 -50.57
N GLY A 690 11.55 4.04 -51.58
CA GLY A 690 12.08 4.62 -52.82
C GLY A 690 12.97 5.83 -52.56
N THR A 691 12.58 6.68 -51.61
CA THR A 691 13.40 7.82 -51.16
C THR A 691 14.66 7.35 -50.45
N VAL A 692 14.53 6.48 -49.45
CA VAL A 692 15.66 6.02 -48.64
C VAL A 692 16.71 5.31 -49.50
N PHE A 693 16.30 4.37 -50.36
CA PHE A 693 17.21 3.63 -51.24
C PHE A 693 17.85 4.50 -52.31
N TRP A 694 17.13 5.52 -52.81
CA TRP A 694 17.70 6.53 -53.70
C TRP A 694 18.86 7.28 -53.04
N GLU A 695 18.68 7.73 -51.79
CA GLU A 695 19.70 8.50 -51.05
C GLU A 695 20.92 7.66 -50.67
N VAL A 696 20.77 6.35 -50.41
CA VAL A 696 21.92 5.43 -50.19
C VAL A 696 22.49 4.84 -51.49
N ALA A 697 22.05 5.33 -52.64
CA ALA A 697 22.47 4.90 -53.97
C ALA A 697 22.18 3.42 -54.33
N ASP A 698 21.25 2.75 -53.64
CA ASP A 698 20.80 1.39 -53.94
C ASP A 698 19.68 1.43 -55.00
N MET A 699 20.10 1.57 -56.27
CA MET A 699 19.16 1.76 -57.40
C MET A 699 18.26 0.54 -57.64
N ASP A 700 18.73 -0.67 -57.35
CA ASP A 700 17.93 -1.88 -57.51
C ASP A 700 16.73 -1.87 -56.57
N ARG A 701 16.95 -1.64 -55.27
CA ARG A 701 15.87 -1.60 -54.29
C ARG A 701 15.00 -0.37 -54.37
N ALA A 702 15.55 0.77 -54.80
CA ALA A 702 14.78 1.98 -55.08
C ALA A 702 13.76 1.72 -56.19
N ALA A 703 14.20 1.15 -57.32
CA ALA A 703 13.32 0.80 -58.42
C ALA A 703 12.29 -0.27 -58.03
N GLU A 704 12.69 -1.32 -57.32
CA GLU A 704 11.77 -2.39 -56.89
C GLU A 704 10.69 -1.89 -55.94
N SER A 705 11.04 -1.04 -54.97
CA SER A 705 10.09 -0.51 -54.00
C SER A 705 9.11 0.45 -54.67
N LEU A 706 9.60 1.34 -55.54
CA LEU A 706 8.76 2.27 -56.28
C LEU A 706 7.86 1.57 -57.30
N ALA A 707 8.36 0.54 -58.00
CA ALA A 707 7.57 -0.23 -58.96
C ALA A 707 6.36 -0.93 -58.33
N ARG A 708 6.43 -1.34 -57.05
CA ARG A 708 5.29 -1.99 -56.37
C ARG A 708 4.09 -1.07 -56.16
N VAL A 709 4.35 0.24 -56.06
CA VAL A 709 3.32 1.24 -55.73
C VAL A 709 2.93 2.06 -56.95
N LEU A 710 3.94 2.47 -57.72
CA LEU A 710 3.78 3.34 -58.88
C LEU A 710 3.35 2.57 -60.13
N THR A 711 2.95 1.30 -60.07
CA THR A 711 2.28 0.66 -61.22
C THR A 711 0.93 1.30 -61.52
N ASP A 712 0.23 1.77 -60.48
CA ASP A 712 -1.06 2.45 -60.64
C ASP A 712 -0.85 3.87 -61.24
N PRO A 713 -1.45 4.18 -62.40
CA PRO A 713 -1.37 5.51 -63.01
C PRO A 713 -1.90 6.64 -62.11
N ALA A 714 -2.91 6.39 -61.27
CA ALA A 714 -3.47 7.42 -60.38
C ALA A 714 -2.44 7.84 -59.32
N VAL A 715 -1.80 6.87 -58.67
CA VAL A 715 -0.77 7.12 -57.65
C VAL A 715 0.48 7.78 -58.24
N ARG A 716 0.85 7.43 -59.48
CA ARG A 716 1.95 8.08 -60.21
C ARG A 716 1.73 9.56 -60.44
N ALA A 717 0.52 9.95 -60.83
CA ALA A 717 0.18 11.33 -61.10
C ALA A 717 0.32 12.22 -59.83
N GLU A 718 0.04 11.66 -58.66
CA GLU A 718 0.15 12.36 -57.37
C GLU A 718 1.60 12.46 -56.85
N HIS A 719 2.52 11.62 -57.36
CA HIS A 719 3.90 11.53 -56.86
C HIS A 719 4.97 11.67 -57.97
N PRO A 720 5.00 12.78 -58.73
CA PRO A 720 5.89 12.94 -59.88
C PRO A 720 7.40 12.87 -59.53
N GLN A 721 7.78 13.29 -58.33
CA GLN A 721 9.18 13.18 -57.86
C GLN A 721 9.60 11.73 -57.61
N GLN A 722 8.69 10.90 -57.11
CA GLN A 722 8.97 9.47 -56.92
C GLN A 722 8.97 8.74 -58.27
N LEU A 723 8.09 9.13 -59.19
CA LEU A 723 8.12 8.65 -60.58
C LEU A 723 9.46 8.97 -61.27
N LEU A 724 9.98 10.19 -61.08
CA LEU A 724 11.31 10.56 -61.58
C LEU A 724 12.42 9.69 -60.97
N ARG A 725 12.41 9.48 -59.65
CA ARG A 725 13.39 8.60 -58.99
C ARG A 725 13.32 7.16 -59.52
N TRP A 726 12.12 6.66 -59.80
CA TRP A 726 11.97 5.35 -60.41
C TRP A 726 12.55 5.31 -61.82
N ALA A 727 12.23 6.30 -62.67
CA ALA A 727 12.77 6.42 -64.02
C ALA A 727 14.31 6.53 -64.04
N GLU A 728 14.88 7.31 -63.13
CA GLU A 728 16.32 7.46 -62.97
C GLU A 728 17.00 6.19 -62.43
N ALA A 729 16.34 5.48 -61.50
CA ALA A 729 16.85 4.20 -61.01
C ALA A 729 16.90 3.16 -62.14
N GLU A 730 15.83 3.04 -62.95
CA GLU A 730 15.82 2.12 -64.10
C GLU A 730 16.84 2.52 -65.19
N PHE A 731 17.00 3.83 -65.43
CA PHE A 731 18.02 4.35 -66.35
C PHE A 731 19.44 3.96 -65.90
N LYS A 732 19.77 4.15 -64.62
CA LYS A 732 21.09 3.82 -64.06
C LYS A 732 21.36 2.30 -64.10
N ARG A 733 20.33 1.48 -63.96
CA ARG A 733 20.38 0.01 -64.13
C ARG A 733 20.47 -0.44 -65.59
N LYS A 734 20.49 0.50 -66.55
CA LYS A 734 20.47 0.27 -68.01
C LYS A 734 19.23 -0.49 -68.49
N ARG A 735 18.14 -0.47 -67.73
CA ARG A 735 16.83 -1.04 -68.12
C ARG A 735 16.05 -0.02 -68.95
N PHE A 736 16.58 0.29 -70.12
CA PHE A 736 16.08 1.36 -70.97
C PHE A 736 14.63 1.16 -71.42
N ASP A 737 14.22 -0.09 -71.67
CA ASP A 737 12.84 -0.42 -72.03
C ASP A 737 11.83 -0.09 -70.93
N ALA A 738 12.24 -0.17 -69.66
CA ALA A 738 11.42 0.20 -68.51
C ALA A 738 11.51 1.70 -68.19
N ALA A 739 12.68 2.32 -68.36
CA ALA A 739 12.88 3.74 -68.06
C ALA A 739 12.19 4.68 -69.07
N LEU A 740 12.20 4.33 -70.36
CA LEU A 740 11.67 5.17 -71.44
C LEU A 740 10.19 5.56 -71.27
N PRO A 741 9.24 4.63 -70.99
CA PRO A 741 7.83 4.99 -70.80
C PRO A 741 7.62 5.88 -69.57
N LEU A 742 8.40 5.70 -68.50
CA LEU A 742 8.29 6.53 -67.28
C LEU A 742 8.72 7.98 -67.55
N TYR A 743 9.79 8.19 -68.33
CA TYR A 743 10.19 9.54 -68.74
C TYR A 743 9.19 10.19 -69.69
N ARG A 744 8.52 9.43 -70.56
CA ARG A 744 7.47 9.99 -71.44
C ARG A 744 6.31 10.56 -70.63
N GLU A 745 5.94 9.89 -69.55
CA GLU A 745 4.89 10.38 -68.65
C GLU A 745 5.31 11.68 -67.94
N LEU A 746 6.59 11.79 -67.58
CA LEU A 746 7.15 13.00 -66.95
C LEU A 746 7.28 14.20 -67.89
N GLU A 747 7.16 14.03 -69.21
CA GLU A 747 7.14 15.17 -70.15
C GLU A 747 5.95 16.10 -69.95
N GLY A 748 4.83 15.56 -69.43
CA GLY A 748 3.64 16.34 -69.11
C GLY A 748 3.72 17.09 -67.78
N VAL A 749 4.80 16.90 -67.01
CA VAL A 749 4.93 17.45 -65.65
C VAL A 749 5.81 18.70 -65.66
N ALA A 750 5.22 19.84 -65.30
CA ALA A 750 5.92 21.12 -65.20
C ALA A 750 7.13 21.02 -64.24
N GLY A 751 8.28 21.55 -64.68
CA GLY A 751 9.55 21.51 -63.94
C GLY A 751 10.37 20.22 -64.11
N LEU A 752 9.78 19.11 -64.58
CA LEU A 752 10.49 17.84 -64.83
C LEU A 752 10.59 17.49 -66.33
N ALA A 753 9.79 18.12 -67.18
CA ALA A 753 9.67 17.82 -68.60
C ALA A 753 11.02 17.85 -69.36
N ASP A 754 11.84 18.87 -69.12
CA ASP A 754 13.12 19.03 -69.80
C ASP A 754 14.16 17.97 -69.39
N GLN A 755 14.20 17.61 -68.11
CA GLN A 755 15.02 16.48 -67.64
C GLN A 755 14.57 15.18 -68.30
N ALA A 756 13.27 14.95 -68.33
CA ALA A 756 12.70 13.75 -68.90
C ALA A 756 13.02 13.64 -70.39
N ARG A 757 12.83 14.70 -71.19
CA ARG A 757 13.21 14.76 -72.60
C ARG A 757 14.69 14.51 -72.82
N TYR A 758 15.55 15.11 -71.98
CA TYR A 758 16.99 14.88 -72.06
C TYR A 758 17.33 13.40 -71.86
N ARG A 759 16.77 12.76 -70.82
CA ARG A 759 16.99 11.35 -70.53
C ARG A 759 16.46 10.44 -71.64
N GLN A 760 15.32 10.76 -72.24
CA GLN A 760 14.83 10.03 -73.41
C GLN A 760 15.79 10.11 -74.59
N GLY A 761 16.36 11.27 -74.87
CA GLY A 761 17.41 11.41 -75.88
C GLY A 761 18.62 10.51 -75.58
N GLN A 762 19.07 10.45 -74.33
CA GLN A 762 20.17 9.58 -73.93
C GLN A 762 19.84 8.09 -74.10
N ILE A 763 18.61 7.68 -73.77
CA ILE A 763 18.13 6.31 -73.99
C ILE A 763 18.10 5.98 -75.49
N LEU A 764 17.59 6.89 -76.33
CA LEU A 764 17.51 6.67 -77.78
C LEU A 764 18.90 6.58 -78.43
N LEU A 765 19.87 7.37 -77.97
CA LEU A 765 21.27 7.20 -78.39
C LEU A 765 21.80 5.81 -78.00
N ALA A 766 21.64 5.42 -76.74
CA ALA A 766 22.15 4.16 -76.22
C ALA A 766 21.51 2.92 -76.88
N THR A 767 20.31 3.06 -77.43
CA THR A 767 19.57 2.00 -78.13
C THR A 767 19.71 2.06 -79.66
N GLY A 768 20.59 2.92 -80.18
CA GLY A 768 20.92 2.99 -81.62
C GLY A 768 19.97 3.83 -82.47
N ARG A 769 18.98 4.51 -81.87
CA ARG A 769 18.00 5.39 -82.55
C ARG A 769 18.51 6.83 -82.63
N ARG A 770 19.70 6.99 -83.21
CA ARG A 770 20.45 8.25 -83.20
C ARG A 770 19.69 9.44 -83.77
N GLY A 771 19.01 9.26 -84.91
CA GLY A 771 18.26 10.36 -85.56
C GLY A 771 17.16 10.96 -84.68
N GLU A 772 16.45 10.12 -83.93
CA GLU A 772 15.39 10.56 -83.02
C GLU A 772 15.97 11.21 -81.77
N ALA A 773 17.07 10.67 -81.24
CA ALA A 773 17.77 11.26 -80.11
C ALA A 773 18.29 12.67 -80.41
N LEU A 774 18.93 12.85 -81.58
CA LEU A 774 19.42 14.17 -82.02
C LEU A 774 18.26 15.16 -82.16
N LYS A 775 17.12 14.73 -82.70
CA LYS A 775 15.92 15.58 -82.79
C LYS A 775 15.46 16.04 -81.40
N LEU A 776 15.39 15.14 -80.43
CA LEU A 776 15.02 15.49 -79.05
C LEU A 776 16.02 16.46 -78.41
N PHE A 777 17.33 16.28 -78.63
CA PHE A 777 18.33 17.20 -78.10
C PHE A 777 18.29 18.57 -78.79
N THR A 778 18.04 18.65 -80.09
CA THR A 778 17.86 19.92 -80.80
C THR A 778 16.64 20.66 -80.28
N ASP A 779 15.48 19.98 -80.21
CA ASP A 779 14.25 20.57 -79.68
C ASP A 779 14.45 21.03 -78.24
N LEU A 780 15.15 20.26 -77.40
CA LEU A 780 15.44 20.64 -76.02
C LEU A 780 16.42 21.80 -75.92
N ALA A 781 17.48 21.85 -76.73
CA ALA A 781 18.47 22.93 -76.71
C ALA A 781 17.87 24.29 -77.13
N GLU A 782 16.98 24.27 -78.12
CA GLU A 782 16.32 25.47 -78.66
C GLU A 782 15.14 25.93 -77.81
N LYS A 783 14.29 24.99 -77.37
CA LYS A 783 12.95 25.28 -76.80
C LYS A 783 12.81 24.91 -75.32
N GLY A 784 13.84 24.33 -74.69
CA GLY A 784 13.81 23.98 -73.27
C GLY A 784 13.70 25.21 -72.36
N GLU A 785 12.93 25.08 -71.29
CA GLU A 785 12.71 26.13 -70.30
C GLU A 785 13.86 26.17 -69.28
N ALA A 786 14.39 25.01 -68.89
CA ALA A 786 15.42 24.85 -67.88
C ALA A 786 16.84 25.03 -68.47
N PRO A 787 17.62 26.05 -68.05
CA PRO A 787 18.93 26.36 -68.62
C PRO A 787 19.93 25.19 -68.56
N GLN A 788 19.94 24.46 -67.44
CA GLN A 788 20.85 23.32 -67.24
C GLN A 788 20.64 22.19 -68.26
N TRP A 789 19.38 21.92 -68.62
CA TRP A 789 19.03 20.86 -69.58
C TRP A 789 19.23 21.30 -71.03
N ARG A 790 19.01 22.59 -71.34
CA ARG A 790 19.42 23.18 -72.63
C ARG A 790 20.92 23.06 -72.88
N GLN A 791 21.72 23.38 -71.86
CA GLN A 791 23.18 23.27 -71.93
C GLN A 791 23.62 21.80 -72.09
N ALA A 792 23.03 20.88 -71.31
CA ALA A 792 23.31 19.45 -71.41
C ALA A 792 22.94 18.87 -72.79
N ALA A 793 21.82 19.31 -73.37
CA ALA A 793 21.38 18.92 -74.71
C ALA A 793 22.32 19.45 -75.80
N SER A 794 22.72 20.72 -75.72
CA SER A 794 23.68 21.34 -76.64
C SER A 794 25.04 20.61 -76.61
N GLY A 795 25.51 20.25 -75.41
CA GLY A 795 26.72 19.45 -75.24
C GLY A 795 26.61 18.05 -75.85
N ALA A 796 25.46 17.39 -75.70
CA ALA A 796 25.20 16.09 -76.30
C ALA A 796 25.17 16.16 -77.84
N LEU A 797 24.57 17.20 -78.43
CA LEU A 797 24.59 17.45 -79.88
C LEU A 797 26.01 17.62 -80.40
N PHE A 798 26.82 18.43 -79.71
CA PHE A 798 28.21 18.68 -80.07
C PHE A 798 29.05 17.39 -80.04
N ALA A 799 28.85 16.52 -79.04
CA ALA A 799 29.55 15.24 -78.94
C ALA A 799 29.17 14.26 -80.07
N GLU A 800 27.94 14.33 -80.57
CA GLU A 800 27.39 13.42 -81.58
C GLU A 800 27.40 14.01 -83.01
N THR A 801 27.97 15.19 -83.25
CA THR A 801 28.22 15.70 -84.61
C THR A 801 29.71 15.55 -84.93
N PRO A 802 30.13 14.50 -85.67
CA PRO A 802 31.50 14.42 -86.15
C PRO A 802 31.76 15.56 -87.14
N ARG A 803 32.96 16.14 -87.08
CA ARG A 803 33.43 17.12 -88.07
C ARG A 803 33.52 16.54 -89.47
#